data_AF-A0A973GEC5-F1
#
_entry.id   AF-A0A973GEC5-F1
#
_cell.length_a   1.000
_cell.length_b   1.000
_cell.length_c   1.000
_cell.angle_alpha   90.00
_cell.angle_beta   90.00
_cell.angle_gamma   90.00
#
_symmetry.space_group_name_H-M   'P 1'
#
loop_
_entity.id
_entity.type
_entity.pdbx_description
1 polymer ?
#
loop_
_entity_poly.entity_id
_entity_poly.type
_entity_poly.pdbx_seq_one_letter_code
_entity_poly.pdbx_strand_id
1 'polypeptide(L)'
;PVTRTPDAHWMTEARYRGQKVVAVSPDYADNVKFADEWLAPQPGTDGALAMAMGHVTLREFFVERQVPYFTDYVKQFTDLPFLVRLEEHDGAWVAGKFLTAEDLEASAGDENAAFKTVLLDARTGEPVVPNGSLGFHYGDGGAGRWNLELGDVDPMLTMLAGDAGTGGTVAPVGDVTPGPSAVEVVMPRFDTLDGAAATIVRGVPVRTVGGHLVTTVFDLLLAQYGVGRPGLPGTWPTGYDDPSQPCTPAWQEQLTGVPAAKAERIGREFAANAEESRGRSMILMGAGTNHWFHSDVIYRAFLTLTTLTGCQGVNGGGWAHYVGQEKVRPVTGHAHYANALDWQRPPRTMIQTAYWYLHTDQFRYDAFGADTLAAATAGGQLAGKTTADVIAQSARMGWMPSYPTFDRNPLLVAGDAEAEGQSVGEYVPAALLDGRLRFAAEDPDAPENFPRVLTIWRANLLGSSAKGNEYFLHHLLGADSNLRATESAPADRPRDVVWHDEAPTGKLDLLLSLDFRMTSTTVFSDVVLPAATWYEKHDLSTTDMHPFVNSFSPAIAPPWQTRTDFDAFHTLARRFSELAGPRLGVRRDVVAVPLTHDTPDELATPHGRVRDWKAGECAPVPGVTMPKLVVVERDYAAIAAKMATLGPLLDTMGTTTKGITYDVGEEVALLGRLNGVAHAGQGPAGSHPATLGRPLLTRDVHVCEAILSLSGTTNGRLATQGFHTLERRTGTVMADLAAEHEGKRVRFADTQAAPVTVITSPEWSGSESGG
;
A
#
# COMPACT_ATOMS: atom_id res chain seq x y z
N PRO A 1 5.53 -25.85 6.76
CA PRO A 1 4.21 -25.34 6.30
C PRO A 1 4.08 -25.50 4.77
N VAL A 2 2.96 -26.04 4.25
CA VAL A 2 2.81 -26.36 2.81
C VAL A 2 3.04 -25.15 1.90
N THR A 3 2.47 -24.02 2.28
CA THR A 3 2.52 -22.80 1.46
C THR A 3 3.88 -22.09 1.46
N ARG A 4 4.82 -22.53 2.30
CA ARG A 4 6.22 -22.05 2.42
C ARG A 4 7.15 -23.25 2.59
N THR A 5 6.97 -24.26 1.75
CA THR A 5 7.69 -25.53 1.89
C THR A 5 9.22 -25.37 1.88
N PRO A 6 9.84 -24.58 0.98
CA PRO A 6 11.29 -24.40 0.96
C PRO A 6 11.87 -23.80 2.24
N ASP A 7 11.11 -22.93 2.92
CA ASP A 7 11.56 -22.20 4.12
C ASP A 7 11.07 -22.83 5.43
N ALA A 8 10.28 -23.90 5.35
CA ALA A 8 9.66 -24.55 6.50
C ALA A 8 10.67 -25.06 7.53
N HIS A 9 11.88 -25.42 7.09
CA HIS A 9 12.92 -25.95 7.94
C HIS A 9 13.38 -24.94 9.01
N TRP A 10 13.42 -23.63 8.69
CA TRP A 10 13.79 -22.58 9.64
C TRP A 10 12.90 -22.57 10.88
N MET A 11 11.59 -22.69 10.68
CA MET A 11 10.62 -22.78 11.79
C MET A 11 10.87 -24.02 12.64
N THR A 12 11.15 -25.17 12.02
CA THR A 12 11.36 -26.43 12.76
C THR A 12 12.71 -26.48 13.47
N GLU A 13 13.76 -25.93 12.85
CA GLU A 13 15.12 -25.92 13.39
C GLU A 13 15.27 -24.92 14.54
N ALA A 14 14.58 -23.77 14.47
CA ALA A 14 14.57 -22.78 15.55
C ALA A 14 14.02 -23.35 16.87
N ARG A 15 13.11 -24.34 16.81
CA ARG A 15 12.62 -25.04 18.01
C ARG A 15 13.72 -25.79 18.74
N TYR A 16 14.69 -26.37 18.03
CA TYR A 16 15.85 -27.00 18.66
C TYR A 16 16.77 -25.99 19.35
N ARG A 17 16.64 -24.70 19.03
CA ARG A 17 17.32 -23.60 19.74
C ARG A 17 16.49 -23.04 20.90
N GLY A 18 15.37 -23.69 21.25
CA GLY A 18 14.51 -23.31 22.38
C GLY A 18 13.37 -22.35 22.03
N GLN A 19 13.18 -22.00 20.76
CA GLN A 19 12.03 -21.18 20.35
C GLN A 19 10.73 -21.96 20.52
N LYS A 20 9.80 -21.40 21.31
CA LYS A 20 8.41 -21.88 21.37
C LYS A 20 7.65 -21.47 20.11
N VAL A 21 6.86 -22.38 19.54
CA VAL A 21 6.00 -22.13 18.37
C VAL A 21 4.55 -22.35 18.75
N VAL A 22 3.71 -21.34 18.49
CA VAL A 22 2.25 -21.43 18.64
C VAL A 22 1.62 -21.39 17.25
N ALA A 23 0.80 -22.39 16.92
CA ALA A 23 0.01 -22.37 15.69
C ALA A 23 -1.40 -21.85 16.00
N VAL A 24 -1.83 -20.84 15.25
CA VAL A 24 -3.20 -20.30 15.28
C VAL A 24 -3.86 -20.67 13.96
N SER A 25 -4.82 -21.60 13.99
CA SER A 25 -5.54 -22.07 12.80
C SER A 25 -6.87 -22.70 13.23
N PRO A 26 -8.00 -22.42 12.55
CA PRO A 26 -9.29 -23.01 12.90
C PRO A 26 -9.31 -24.55 12.73
N ASP A 27 -8.55 -25.06 11.77
CA ASP A 27 -8.37 -26.48 11.49
C ASP A 27 -7.01 -26.99 11.99
N TYR A 28 -6.87 -28.32 12.08
CA TYR A 28 -5.59 -28.97 12.38
C TYR A 28 -4.67 -28.96 11.14
N ALA A 29 -4.24 -27.77 10.75
CA ALA A 29 -3.45 -27.52 9.56
C ALA A 29 -2.04 -28.10 9.65
N ASP A 30 -1.36 -28.20 8.51
CA ASP A 30 -0.08 -28.90 8.38
C ASP A 30 1.07 -28.29 9.21
N ASN A 31 1.00 -27.01 9.58
CA ASN A 31 1.94 -26.36 10.49
C ASN A 31 1.69 -26.71 11.96
N VAL A 32 0.46 -27.07 12.34
CA VAL A 32 0.07 -27.35 13.73
C VAL A 32 0.86 -28.53 14.30
N LYS A 33 1.13 -29.56 13.50
CA LYS A 33 1.91 -30.74 13.94
C LYS A 33 3.35 -30.41 14.37
N PHE A 34 3.86 -29.24 14.00
CA PHE A 34 5.20 -28.77 14.36
C PHE A 34 5.19 -27.73 15.49
N ALA A 35 4.01 -27.31 15.97
CA ALA A 35 3.88 -26.33 17.04
C ALA A 35 3.88 -26.99 18.43
N ASP A 36 4.24 -26.22 19.44
CA ASP A 36 4.19 -26.64 20.84
C ASP A 36 2.80 -26.40 21.46
N GLU A 37 2.03 -25.47 20.89
CA GLU A 37 0.65 -25.16 21.25
C GLU A 37 -0.21 -24.89 20.00
N TRP A 38 -1.49 -25.25 20.08
CA TRP A 38 -2.49 -24.96 19.04
C TRP A 38 -3.64 -24.15 19.63
N LEU A 39 -3.92 -23.00 19.00
CA LEU A 39 -5.11 -22.19 19.24
C LEU A 39 -6.01 -22.28 18.01
N ALA A 40 -7.28 -22.64 18.21
CA ALA A 40 -8.25 -22.87 17.14
C ALA A 40 -9.40 -21.86 17.22
N PRO A 41 -9.17 -20.59 16.85
CA PRO A 41 -10.25 -19.60 16.83
C PRO A 41 -11.26 -19.93 15.74
N GLN A 42 -12.50 -19.47 15.91
CA GLN A 42 -13.47 -19.45 14.82
C GLN A 42 -12.89 -18.66 13.63
N PRO A 43 -13.03 -19.14 12.38
CA PRO A 43 -12.46 -18.48 11.22
C PRO A 43 -12.87 -17.00 11.13
N GLY A 44 -11.89 -16.11 10.97
CA GLY A 44 -12.14 -14.66 10.82
C GLY A 44 -12.29 -13.89 12.13
N THR A 45 -12.17 -14.57 13.28
CA THR A 45 -12.25 -13.94 14.61
C THR A 45 -10.88 -13.70 15.27
N ASP A 46 -9.79 -13.93 14.53
CA ASP A 46 -8.40 -13.84 15.02
C ASP A 46 -8.05 -12.48 15.64
N GLY A 47 -8.68 -11.40 15.13
CA GLY A 47 -8.56 -10.06 15.70
C GLY A 47 -8.99 -9.99 17.16
N ALA A 48 -10.08 -10.66 17.55
CA ALA A 48 -10.54 -10.69 18.94
C ALA A 48 -9.54 -11.38 19.88
N LEU A 49 -8.94 -12.49 19.43
CA LEU A 49 -7.88 -13.18 20.16
C LEU A 49 -6.65 -12.28 20.36
N ALA A 50 -6.18 -11.63 19.28
CA ALA A 50 -5.05 -10.72 19.35
C ALA A 50 -5.32 -9.48 20.21
N MET A 51 -6.55 -8.93 20.16
CA MET A 51 -6.95 -7.83 21.02
C MET A 51 -6.95 -8.23 22.51
N ALA A 52 -7.37 -9.46 22.85
CA ALA A 52 -7.28 -9.94 24.22
C ALA A 52 -5.84 -10.16 24.71
N MET A 53 -4.96 -10.67 23.83
CA MET A 53 -3.54 -10.73 24.13
C MET A 53 -2.95 -9.33 24.35
N GLY A 54 -3.33 -8.36 23.51
CA GLY A 54 -2.91 -6.96 23.67
C GLY A 54 -3.46 -6.30 24.94
N HIS A 55 -4.67 -6.65 25.40
CA HIS A 55 -5.21 -6.19 26.68
C HIS A 55 -4.32 -6.64 27.85
N VAL A 56 -3.93 -7.92 27.87
CA VAL A 56 -3.00 -8.47 28.86
C VAL A 56 -1.64 -7.76 28.81
N THR A 57 -1.10 -7.54 27.61
CA THR A 57 0.17 -6.81 27.42
C THR A 57 0.10 -5.39 27.96
N LEU A 58 -0.92 -4.61 27.58
CA LEU A 58 -1.08 -3.23 28.05
C LEU A 58 -1.30 -3.17 29.56
N ARG A 59 -2.14 -4.04 30.10
CA ARG A 59 -2.42 -4.07 31.54
C ARG A 59 -1.16 -4.42 32.35
N GLU A 60 -0.49 -5.52 32.04
CA GLU A 60 0.60 -6.04 32.88
C GLU A 60 1.95 -5.37 32.63
N PHE A 61 2.22 -4.88 31.42
CA PHE A 61 3.54 -4.40 31.00
C PHE A 61 3.61 -2.89 30.71
N PHE A 62 2.47 -2.18 30.76
CA PHE A 62 2.42 -0.72 30.68
C PHE A 62 1.73 -0.05 31.87
N VAL A 63 0.73 -0.68 32.50
CA VAL A 63 -0.07 -0.04 33.58
C VAL A 63 0.29 -0.59 34.97
N GLU A 64 0.17 -1.90 35.19
CA GLU A 64 0.48 -2.51 36.50
C GLU A 64 1.99 -2.46 36.79
N ARG A 65 2.80 -2.66 35.74
CA ARG A 65 4.24 -2.51 35.75
C ARG A 65 4.66 -1.93 34.42
N GLN A 66 5.61 -1.01 34.42
CA GLN A 66 6.19 -0.46 33.20
C GLN A 66 7.45 -1.22 32.81
N VAL A 67 7.51 -1.73 31.59
CA VAL A 67 8.74 -2.27 31.00
C VAL A 67 9.49 -1.13 30.30
N PRO A 68 10.72 -0.79 30.74
CA PRO A 68 11.48 0.31 30.15
C PRO A 68 11.69 0.13 28.65
N TYR A 69 12.10 -1.06 28.21
CA TYR A 69 12.32 -1.34 26.79
C TYR A 69 11.07 -1.08 25.92
N PHE A 70 9.89 -1.52 26.36
CA PHE A 70 8.65 -1.28 25.63
C PHE A 70 8.26 0.20 25.63
N THR A 71 8.39 0.85 26.79
CA THR A 71 8.07 2.27 26.96
C THR A 71 8.94 3.15 26.07
N ASP A 72 10.26 2.95 26.11
CA ASP A 72 11.22 3.70 25.31
C ASP A 72 10.98 3.47 23.81
N TYR A 73 10.71 2.21 23.43
CA TYR A 73 10.40 1.85 22.05
C TYR A 73 9.17 2.59 21.53
N VAL A 74 8.04 2.54 22.26
CA VAL A 74 6.80 3.15 21.77
C VAL A 74 6.86 4.68 21.80
N LYS A 75 7.59 5.29 22.74
CA LYS A 75 7.82 6.74 22.73
C LYS A 75 8.54 7.21 21.46
N GLN A 76 9.46 6.41 20.94
CA GLN A 76 10.29 6.80 19.79
C GLN A 76 9.70 6.37 18.44
N PHE A 77 9.18 5.15 18.33
CA PHE A 77 8.90 4.52 17.03
C PHE A 77 7.41 4.43 16.69
N THR A 78 6.54 5.09 17.44
CA THR A 78 5.08 5.02 17.25
C THR A 78 4.42 6.37 17.35
N ASP A 79 3.14 6.41 16.99
CA ASP A 79 2.26 7.55 17.16
C ASP A 79 1.62 7.62 18.56
N LEU A 80 1.89 6.67 19.46
CA LEU A 80 1.31 6.61 20.81
C LEU A 80 1.42 7.92 21.63
N PRO A 81 2.54 8.69 21.62
CA PRO A 81 2.62 9.95 22.36
C PRO A 81 1.95 11.15 21.67
N PHE A 82 1.49 11.01 20.42
CA PHE A 82 0.95 12.15 19.66
C PHE A 82 -0.45 12.52 20.12
N LEU A 83 -0.76 13.81 19.98
CA LEU A 83 -1.99 14.42 20.46
C LEU A 83 -3.12 14.29 19.43
N VAL A 84 -4.26 13.77 19.88
CA VAL A 84 -5.52 13.72 19.12
C VAL A 84 -6.48 14.73 19.71
N ARG A 85 -7.08 15.57 18.87
CA ARG A 85 -8.14 16.50 19.24
C ARG A 85 -9.40 15.70 19.57
N LEU A 86 -10.08 16.08 20.64
CA LEU A 86 -11.43 15.61 20.94
C LEU A 86 -12.43 16.60 20.37
N GLU A 87 -13.42 16.08 19.65
CA GLU A 87 -14.49 16.86 19.03
C GLU A 87 -15.81 16.53 19.73
N GLU A 88 -16.64 17.56 19.92
CA GLU A 88 -17.98 17.38 20.49
C GLU A 88 -18.95 16.97 19.39
N HIS A 89 -19.66 15.87 19.60
CA HIS A 89 -20.70 15.35 18.71
C HIS A 89 -21.89 14.91 19.57
N ASP A 90 -23.06 15.52 19.35
CA ASP A 90 -24.30 15.24 20.08
C ASP A 90 -24.16 15.26 21.63
N GLY A 91 -23.37 16.20 22.15
CA GLY A 91 -23.14 16.38 23.59
C GLY A 91 -22.18 15.35 24.21
N ALA A 92 -21.46 14.58 23.39
CA ALA A 92 -20.42 13.65 23.80
C ALA A 92 -19.09 13.95 23.09
N TRP A 93 -17.97 13.53 23.69
CA TRP A 93 -16.67 13.64 23.05
C TRP A 93 -16.37 12.41 22.20
N VAL A 94 -15.84 12.64 21.00
CA VAL A 94 -15.29 11.60 20.11
C VAL A 94 -13.86 11.95 19.74
N ALA A 95 -13.06 10.94 19.41
CA ALA A 95 -11.72 11.16 18.89
C ALA A 95 -11.79 11.77 17.48
N GLY A 96 -11.15 12.93 17.29
CA GLY A 96 -11.08 13.66 16.03
C GLY A 96 -9.77 13.42 15.28
N LYS A 97 -9.17 14.48 14.76
CA LYS A 97 -7.89 14.46 14.03
C LYS A 97 -6.70 14.74 14.95
N PHE A 98 -5.49 14.48 14.48
CA PHE A 98 -4.28 14.89 15.19
C PHE A 98 -4.25 16.42 15.41
N LEU A 99 -3.69 16.83 16.54
CA LEU A 99 -3.20 18.20 16.70
C LEU A 99 -1.93 18.35 15.84
N THR A 100 -1.82 19.47 15.13
CA THR A 100 -0.68 19.74 14.25
C THR A 100 -0.08 21.11 14.53
N ALA A 101 1.10 21.37 13.96
CA ALA A 101 1.85 22.60 14.16
C ALA A 101 1.05 23.86 13.77
N GLU A 102 0.05 23.72 12.89
CA GLU A 102 -0.83 24.82 12.49
C GLU A 102 -1.69 25.35 13.64
N ASP A 103 -1.95 24.53 14.66
CA ASP A 103 -2.79 24.87 15.81
C ASP A 103 -2.01 25.57 16.93
N LEU A 104 -0.67 25.61 16.84
CA LEU A 104 0.18 26.23 17.84
C LEU A 104 0.62 27.60 17.36
N GLU A 105 0.52 28.62 18.22
CA GLU A 105 0.83 30.01 17.83
C GLU A 105 2.26 30.15 17.31
N ALA A 106 3.21 29.47 17.95
CA ALA A 106 4.63 29.55 17.62
C ALA A 106 5.01 28.87 16.28
N SER A 107 4.24 27.88 15.81
CA SER A 107 4.57 27.09 14.62
C SER A 107 3.51 27.15 13.51
N ALA A 108 2.46 27.97 13.67
CA ALA A 108 1.38 28.06 12.69
C ALA A 108 1.84 28.53 11.30
N GLY A 109 2.92 29.32 11.25
CA GLY A 109 3.52 29.82 10.01
C GLY A 109 4.55 28.88 9.35
N ASP A 110 4.80 27.71 9.94
CA ASP A 110 5.80 26.77 9.40
C ASP A 110 5.37 26.21 8.03
N GLU A 111 6.35 25.95 7.17
CA GLU A 111 6.12 25.20 5.93
C GLU A 111 5.46 23.85 6.26
N ASN A 112 4.37 23.51 5.57
CA ASN A 112 3.60 22.29 5.76
C ASN A 112 3.10 22.05 7.20
N ALA A 113 2.83 23.10 7.99
CA ALA A 113 2.40 23.01 9.40
C ALA A 113 1.21 22.05 9.61
N ALA A 114 0.26 22.00 8.67
CA ALA A 114 -0.90 21.10 8.69
C ALA A 114 -0.55 19.60 8.73
N PHE A 115 0.68 19.23 8.36
CA PHE A 115 1.16 17.84 8.27
C PHE A 115 2.25 17.52 9.29
N LYS A 116 2.45 18.40 10.27
CA LYS A 116 3.42 18.23 11.35
C LYS A 116 2.69 17.97 12.66
N THR A 117 2.62 16.72 13.09
CA THR A 117 1.89 16.31 14.29
C THR A 117 2.60 16.74 15.58
N VAL A 118 1.85 16.89 16.68
CA VAL A 118 2.34 17.45 17.96
C VAL A 118 2.33 16.39 19.07
N LEU A 119 3.33 16.43 19.96
CA LEU A 119 3.38 15.69 21.23
C LEU A 119 3.59 16.65 22.42
N LEU A 120 3.52 16.14 23.66
CA LEU A 120 3.97 16.87 24.86
C LEU A 120 5.30 16.31 25.36
N ASP A 121 6.23 17.18 25.75
CA ASP A 121 7.44 16.77 26.46
C ASP A 121 7.13 16.53 27.94
N ALA A 122 7.39 15.32 28.45
CA ALA A 122 7.18 14.95 29.83
C ALA A 122 8.08 15.72 30.81
N ARG A 123 9.23 16.23 30.35
CA ARG A 123 10.19 16.99 31.16
C ARG A 123 9.77 18.43 31.42
N THR A 124 9.05 19.04 30.49
CA THR A 124 8.70 20.48 30.53
C THR A 124 7.19 20.71 30.58
N GLY A 125 6.40 19.77 30.08
CA GLY A 125 4.95 19.92 29.89
C GLY A 125 4.57 20.73 28.65
N GLU A 126 5.53 21.15 27.83
CA GLU A 126 5.30 21.99 26.65
C GLU A 126 4.95 21.15 25.40
N PRO A 127 4.13 21.69 24.47
CA PRO A 127 3.91 21.08 23.17
C PRO A 127 5.16 21.19 22.30
N VAL A 128 5.47 20.10 21.59
CA VAL A 128 6.62 20.00 20.69
C VAL A 128 6.18 19.40 19.36
N VAL A 129 6.73 19.95 18.28
CA VAL A 129 6.64 19.41 16.92
C VAL A 129 7.92 18.58 16.66
N PRO A 130 7.89 17.24 16.84
CA PRO A 130 9.06 16.40 16.61
C PRO A 130 9.39 16.29 15.12
N ASN A 131 10.62 15.89 14.82
CA ASN A 131 11.04 15.51 13.48
C ASN A 131 10.20 14.32 12.93
N GLY A 132 10.32 14.05 11.63
CA GLY A 132 9.86 12.79 11.02
C GLY A 132 8.43 12.76 10.49
N SER A 133 7.54 13.64 10.97
CA SER A 133 6.18 13.76 10.41
C SER A 133 6.20 14.15 8.92
N LEU A 134 5.11 13.84 8.19
CA LEU A 134 5.02 14.01 6.73
C LEU A 134 5.35 15.45 6.27
N GLY A 135 5.01 16.46 7.06
CA GLY A 135 5.35 17.86 6.76
C GLY A 135 6.86 18.14 6.67
N PHE A 136 7.71 17.25 7.21
CA PHE A 136 9.16 17.30 7.04
C PHE A 136 9.68 16.45 5.88
N HIS A 137 8.85 15.72 5.12
CA HIS A 137 9.31 14.89 4.00
C HIS A 137 9.56 15.70 2.71
N TYR A 138 8.87 16.84 2.52
CA TYR A 138 9.03 17.72 1.37
C TYR A 138 9.29 19.18 1.77
N GLY A 139 9.71 20.02 0.82
CA GLY A 139 10.03 21.43 1.08
C GLY A 139 11.40 21.66 1.74
N ASP A 140 11.91 22.88 1.66
CA ASP A 140 13.25 23.23 2.14
C ASP A 140 13.32 23.19 3.67
N GLY A 141 12.24 23.58 4.36
CA GLY A 141 12.16 23.62 5.82
C GLY A 141 12.16 22.23 6.50
N GLY A 142 11.98 21.16 5.73
CA GLY A 142 12.08 19.79 6.23
C GLY A 142 13.40 19.07 5.95
N ALA A 143 14.31 19.67 5.17
CA ALA A 143 15.61 19.07 4.90
C ALA A 143 16.40 18.84 6.21
N GLY A 144 16.93 17.63 6.38
CA GLY A 144 17.63 17.22 7.60
C GLY A 144 16.73 16.90 8.80
N ARG A 145 15.40 16.96 8.65
CA ARG A 145 14.42 16.80 9.74
C ARG A 145 13.41 15.68 9.52
N TRP A 146 13.53 14.93 8.42
CA TRP A 146 12.70 13.75 8.19
C TRP A 146 13.36 12.51 8.80
N ASN A 147 13.42 12.47 10.13
CA ASN A 147 14.04 11.41 10.91
C ASN A 147 13.27 11.16 12.21
N LEU A 148 13.58 10.07 12.90
CA LEU A 148 12.96 9.69 14.18
C LEU A 148 13.84 10.08 15.40
N GLU A 149 14.69 11.09 15.25
CA GLU A 149 15.53 11.59 16.34
C GLU A 149 14.72 12.56 17.21
N LEU A 150 14.67 12.29 18.51
CA LEU A 150 13.94 13.10 19.49
C LEU A 150 14.83 14.13 20.20
N GLY A 151 16.16 13.99 20.11
CA GLY A 151 17.10 14.81 20.88
C GLY A 151 16.86 14.68 22.39
N ASP A 152 16.62 15.81 23.05
CA ASP A 152 16.35 15.88 24.49
C ASP A 152 14.87 15.66 24.86
N VAL A 153 13.97 15.59 23.87
CA VAL A 153 12.53 15.47 24.11
C VAL A 153 12.22 14.09 24.71
N ASP A 154 11.47 14.07 25.82
CA ASP A 154 10.90 12.84 26.37
C ASP A 154 9.39 12.82 26.09
N PRO A 155 8.90 12.08 25.08
CA PRO A 155 7.49 12.06 24.75
C PRO A 155 6.61 11.57 25.90
N MET A 156 5.62 12.36 26.28
CA MET A 156 4.60 11.97 27.26
C MET A 156 3.63 10.96 26.65
N LEU A 157 3.51 9.76 27.23
CA LEU A 157 2.54 8.76 26.77
C LEU A 157 1.15 9.02 27.36
N THR A 158 1.05 9.46 28.61
CA THR A 158 -0.24 9.64 29.29
C THR A 158 -0.34 11.01 29.94
N MET A 159 -1.52 11.62 29.87
CA MET A 159 -1.81 12.87 30.58
C MET A 159 -2.24 12.65 32.05
N LEU A 160 -2.43 11.39 32.47
CA LEU A 160 -2.84 11.05 33.82
C LEU A 160 -1.68 11.27 34.81
N ALA A 161 -1.88 12.19 35.77
CA ALA A 161 -0.88 12.48 36.79
C ALA A 161 -0.67 11.29 37.76
N GLY A 162 0.59 11.00 38.09
CA GLY A 162 0.95 9.94 39.05
C GLY A 162 1.08 8.53 38.46
N ASP A 163 0.92 8.38 37.14
CA ASP A 163 1.29 7.14 36.43
C ASP A 163 2.83 7.05 36.38
N ALA A 164 3.38 5.92 36.83
CA ALA A 164 4.73 5.79 37.39
C ALA A 164 5.88 5.87 36.35
N GLY A 165 6.05 7.01 35.67
CA GLY A 165 7.17 7.29 34.76
C GLY A 165 6.77 7.65 33.32
N THR A 166 5.48 7.58 32.99
CA THR A 166 4.95 7.82 31.63
C THR A 166 4.11 9.10 31.50
N GLY A 167 3.71 9.68 32.63
CA GLY A 167 2.99 10.96 32.69
C GLY A 167 3.87 12.11 33.17
N GLY A 168 3.59 13.33 32.69
CA GLY A 168 4.29 14.53 33.14
C GLY A 168 3.92 14.91 34.57
N THR A 169 4.91 15.12 35.43
CA THR A 169 4.75 15.67 36.79
C THR A 169 4.80 17.21 36.82
N VAL A 170 5.03 17.82 35.67
CA VAL A 170 5.22 19.26 35.50
C VAL A 170 3.89 19.95 35.25
N ALA A 171 3.72 21.12 35.87
CA ALA A 171 2.55 21.98 35.68
C ALA A 171 2.45 22.43 34.20
N PRO A 172 1.23 22.71 33.70
CA PRO A 172 1.05 23.26 32.36
C PRO A 172 1.88 24.53 32.12
N VAL A 173 2.50 24.66 30.95
CA VAL A 173 3.27 25.83 30.50
C VAL A 173 2.93 26.15 29.03
N GLY A 174 3.06 27.40 28.61
CA GLY A 174 2.89 27.82 27.20
C GLY A 174 1.44 27.73 26.71
N ASP A 175 1.23 27.12 25.54
CA ASP A 175 -0.09 26.92 24.89
C ASP A 175 -1.03 25.95 25.64
N VAL A 176 -0.60 25.41 26.79
CA VAL A 176 -1.40 24.51 27.61
C VAL A 176 -2.21 25.30 28.65
N THR A 177 -3.54 25.26 28.55
CA THR A 177 -4.44 26.01 29.44
C THR A 177 -5.18 25.10 30.45
N PRO A 178 -5.65 25.64 31.58
CA PRO A 178 -6.47 24.87 32.53
C PRO A 178 -7.75 24.32 31.88
N GLY A 179 -8.15 23.11 32.27
CA GLY A 179 -9.32 22.42 31.74
C GLY A 179 -9.70 21.21 32.60
N PRO A 180 -10.67 20.39 32.17
CA PRO A 180 -10.95 19.12 32.84
C PRO A 180 -9.70 18.21 32.83
N SER A 181 -9.51 17.39 33.87
CA SER A 181 -8.39 16.44 33.93
C SER A 181 -8.66 15.14 33.17
N ALA A 182 -9.94 14.81 32.95
CA ALA A 182 -10.40 13.67 32.18
C ALA A 182 -11.82 13.93 31.65
N VAL A 183 -12.17 13.29 30.55
CA VAL A 183 -13.53 13.30 29.97
C VAL A 183 -13.93 11.90 29.52
N GLU A 184 -15.23 11.66 29.39
CA GLU A 184 -15.76 10.46 28.75
C GLU A 184 -15.74 10.62 27.22
N VAL A 185 -15.19 9.62 26.53
CA VAL A 185 -15.13 9.53 25.07
C VAL A 185 -15.99 8.36 24.62
N VAL A 186 -16.81 8.60 23.59
CA VAL A 186 -17.63 7.60 22.92
C VAL A 186 -16.80 6.97 21.80
N MET A 187 -16.66 5.64 21.84
CA MET A 187 -15.87 4.85 20.90
C MET A 187 -16.76 3.86 20.15
N PRO A 188 -16.47 3.56 18.87
CA PRO A 188 -17.23 2.59 18.12
C PRO A 188 -16.96 1.15 18.58
N ARG A 189 -17.98 0.31 18.49
CA ARG A 189 -17.99 -1.10 18.89
C ARG A 189 -18.74 -1.92 17.83
N PHE A 190 -18.24 -3.08 17.41
CA PHE A 190 -18.79 -3.86 16.28
C PHE A 190 -18.99 -5.36 16.57
N ASP A 191 -18.82 -5.80 17.81
CA ASP A 191 -18.96 -7.21 18.24
C ASP A 191 -20.39 -7.57 18.69
N THR A 192 -21.40 -6.83 18.21
CA THR A 192 -22.82 -7.14 18.46
C THR A 192 -23.23 -8.39 17.67
N LEU A 193 -24.15 -9.18 18.24
CA LEU A 193 -24.58 -10.44 17.61
C LEU A 193 -25.39 -10.24 16.32
N ASP A 194 -26.03 -9.08 16.16
CA ASP A 194 -26.79 -8.70 14.96
C ASP A 194 -25.93 -7.95 13.93
N GLY A 195 -24.64 -7.72 14.21
CA GLY A 195 -23.71 -7.01 13.34
C GLY A 195 -23.90 -5.49 13.30
N ALA A 196 -24.80 -4.93 14.12
CA ALA A 196 -25.02 -3.49 14.17
C ALA A 196 -23.86 -2.77 14.87
N ALA A 197 -23.45 -1.62 14.32
CA ALA A 197 -22.52 -0.75 15.02
C ALA A 197 -23.12 -0.28 16.35
N ALA A 198 -22.34 -0.41 17.42
CA ALA A 198 -22.64 0.04 18.77
C ALA A 198 -21.58 1.03 19.25
N THR A 199 -21.76 1.50 20.48
CA THR A 199 -20.81 2.40 21.13
C THR A 199 -20.38 1.89 22.50
N ILE A 200 -19.22 2.33 22.96
CA ILE A 200 -18.75 2.15 24.32
C ILE A 200 -18.21 3.47 24.86
N VAL A 201 -18.39 3.74 26.15
CA VAL A 201 -17.98 4.99 26.79
C VAL A 201 -16.83 4.71 27.76
N ARG A 202 -15.70 5.39 27.53
CA ARG A 202 -14.46 5.24 28.31
C ARG A 202 -13.89 6.60 28.68
N GLY A 203 -13.38 6.72 29.90
CA GLY A 203 -12.67 7.92 30.33
C GLY A 203 -11.25 7.98 29.79
N VAL A 204 -10.83 9.14 29.29
CA VAL A 204 -9.43 9.43 28.96
C VAL A 204 -8.97 10.70 29.68
N PRO A 205 -7.71 10.76 30.13
CA PRO A 205 -7.14 12.01 30.64
C PRO A 205 -6.95 12.99 29.48
N VAL A 206 -7.10 14.29 29.77
CA VAL A 206 -7.05 15.34 28.75
C VAL A 206 -6.31 16.58 29.22
N ARG A 207 -5.88 17.39 28.25
CA ARG A 207 -5.38 18.75 28.44
C ARG A 207 -5.97 19.64 27.35
N THR A 208 -5.94 20.96 27.56
CA THR A 208 -6.22 21.92 26.48
C THR A 208 -4.91 22.45 25.94
N VAL A 209 -4.64 22.29 24.64
CA VAL A 209 -3.40 22.71 23.96
C VAL A 209 -3.78 23.46 22.70
N GLY A 210 -3.26 24.68 22.49
CA GLY A 210 -3.60 25.49 21.32
C GLY A 210 -5.11 25.79 21.21
N GLY A 211 -5.81 25.88 22.34
CA GLY A 211 -7.26 26.04 22.38
C GLY A 211 -8.08 24.78 22.09
N HIS A 212 -7.45 23.62 21.86
CA HIS A 212 -8.13 22.35 21.59
C HIS A 212 -8.05 21.40 22.79
N LEU A 213 -9.17 20.74 23.10
CA LEU A 213 -9.15 19.62 24.05
C LEU A 213 -8.47 18.42 23.37
N VAL A 214 -7.44 17.86 24.00
CA VAL A 214 -6.62 16.80 23.44
C VAL A 214 -6.36 15.68 24.43
N THR A 215 -6.10 14.48 23.90
CA THR A 215 -5.56 13.31 24.62
C THR A 215 -4.45 12.67 23.78
N THR A 216 -3.72 11.69 24.29
CA THR A 216 -2.73 10.95 23.50
C THR A 216 -3.35 9.74 22.79
N VAL A 217 -2.71 9.28 21.70
CA VAL A 217 -3.09 8.01 21.07
C VAL A 217 -2.96 6.83 22.05
N PHE A 218 -1.97 6.85 22.94
CA PHE A 218 -1.79 5.85 23.99
C PHE A 218 -2.99 5.78 24.95
N ASP A 219 -3.48 6.93 25.41
CA ASP A 219 -4.63 7.02 26.31
C ASP A 219 -5.91 6.51 25.62
N LEU A 220 -6.10 6.81 24.33
CA LEU A 220 -7.17 6.25 23.51
C LEU A 220 -7.02 4.73 23.31
N LEU A 221 -5.80 4.24 23.11
CA LEU A 221 -5.52 2.80 22.95
C LEU A 221 -5.86 2.02 24.22
N LEU A 222 -5.45 2.51 25.40
CA LEU A 222 -5.81 1.89 26.69
C LEU A 222 -7.34 1.84 26.87
N ALA A 223 -8.03 2.94 26.55
CA ALA A 223 -9.48 2.99 26.61
C ALA A 223 -10.15 1.99 25.65
N GLN A 224 -9.71 1.93 24.39
CA GLN A 224 -10.20 0.98 23.38
C GLN A 224 -10.00 -0.48 23.81
N TYR A 225 -8.85 -0.79 24.40
CA TYR A 225 -8.52 -2.12 24.91
C TYR A 225 -9.15 -2.42 26.29
N GLY A 226 -9.90 -1.48 26.88
CA GLY A 226 -10.54 -1.69 28.18
C GLY A 226 -9.55 -1.77 29.35
N VAL A 227 -8.38 -1.15 29.26
CA VAL A 227 -7.41 -1.12 30.36
C VAL A 227 -7.72 0.08 31.27
N GLY A 228 -8.52 -0.18 32.30
CA GLY A 228 -8.95 0.84 33.27
C GLY A 228 -7.81 1.33 34.16
N ARG A 229 -7.83 2.63 34.48
CA ARG A 229 -6.91 3.25 35.44
C ARG A 229 -7.70 4.00 36.52
N PRO A 230 -7.24 4.00 37.79
CA PRO A 230 -7.96 4.61 38.89
C PRO A 230 -8.32 6.09 38.63
N GLY A 231 -9.56 6.47 38.92
CA GLY A 231 -10.03 7.86 38.84
C GLY A 231 -10.52 8.31 37.46
N LEU A 232 -10.42 7.49 36.42
CA LEU A 232 -11.02 7.78 35.11
C LEU A 232 -12.51 7.40 35.08
N PRO A 233 -13.38 8.22 34.45
CA PRO A 233 -14.81 7.93 34.31
C PRO A 233 -15.09 6.85 33.25
N GLY A 234 -16.35 6.57 32.97
CA GLY A 234 -16.78 5.56 32.00
C GLY A 234 -16.93 4.15 32.56
N THR A 235 -17.24 3.20 31.67
CA THR A 235 -17.37 1.78 32.00
C THR A 235 -16.01 1.11 31.85
N TRP A 236 -15.67 0.09 32.66
CA TRP A 236 -14.39 -0.63 32.56
C TRP A 236 -14.57 -2.12 32.90
N PRO A 237 -13.73 -3.03 32.36
CA PRO A 237 -13.72 -4.44 32.77
C PRO A 237 -13.47 -4.62 34.26
N THR A 238 -14.18 -5.57 34.87
CA THR A 238 -13.93 -5.96 36.26
C THR A 238 -12.71 -6.87 36.42
N GLY A 239 -12.27 -7.50 35.33
CA GLY A 239 -11.16 -8.46 35.32
C GLY A 239 -11.00 -9.13 33.96
N TYR A 240 -10.05 -10.08 33.88
CA TYR A 240 -9.88 -10.91 32.68
C TYR A 240 -11.06 -11.86 32.43
N ASP A 241 -11.79 -12.19 33.50
CA ASP A 241 -12.95 -13.06 33.54
C ASP A 241 -14.26 -12.34 33.18
N ASP A 242 -14.24 -11.03 32.92
CA ASP A 242 -15.42 -10.25 32.52
C ASP A 242 -15.73 -10.45 31.03
N PRO A 243 -16.78 -11.22 30.67
CA PRO A 243 -17.08 -11.48 29.26
C PRO A 243 -17.83 -10.32 28.59
N SER A 244 -18.33 -9.36 29.37
CA SER A 244 -19.22 -8.30 28.86
C SER A 244 -18.45 -7.16 28.19
N GLN A 245 -17.15 -7.06 28.48
CA GLN A 245 -16.32 -5.95 28.03
C GLN A 245 -15.37 -6.38 26.91
N PRO A 246 -15.31 -5.64 25.80
CA PRO A 246 -14.40 -5.92 24.71
C PRO A 246 -12.94 -6.05 25.14
N CYS A 247 -12.20 -6.88 24.41
CA CYS A 247 -10.77 -7.16 24.57
C CYS A 247 -10.38 -7.92 25.86
N THR A 248 -11.29 -8.36 26.71
CA THR A 248 -10.88 -9.25 27.82
C THR A 248 -10.64 -10.69 27.31
N PRO A 249 -9.82 -11.50 28.01
CA PRO A 249 -9.71 -12.93 27.72
C PRO A 249 -11.04 -13.69 27.72
N ALA A 250 -11.97 -13.38 28.64
CA ALA A 250 -13.30 -13.99 28.67
C ALA A 250 -14.22 -13.54 27.54
N TRP A 251 -14.12 -12.27 27.10
CA TRP A 251 -14.87 -11.76 25.95
C TRP A 251 -14.45 -12.45 24.66
N GLN A 252 -13.14 -12.56 24.39
CA GLN A 252 -12.71 -13.20 23.15
C GLN A 252 -13.10 -14.68 23.12
N GLU A 253 -13.18 -15.37 24.27
CA GLU A 253 -13.58 -16.78 24.32
C GLU A 253 -15.00 -16.98 23.76
N GLN A 254 -15.90 -16.02 23.97
CA GLN A 254 -17.27 -16.06 23.43
C GLN A 254 -17.29 -15.95 21.89
N LEU A 255 -16.33 -15.24 21.31
CA LEU A 255 -16.27 -15.00 19.86
C LEU A 255 -15.45 -16.07 19.13
N THR A 256 -14.30 -16.43 19.70
CA THR A 256 -13.30 -17.27 19.06
C THR A 256 -13.43 -18.74 19.46
N GLY A 257 -13.99 -19.04 20.64
CA GLY A 257 -13.95 -20.37 21.24
C GLY A 257 -12.58 -20.78 21.82
N VAL A 258 -11.55 -19.93 21.74
CA VAL A 258 -10.25 -20.18 22.39
C VAL A 258 -10.39 -19.92 23.89
N PRO A 259 -10.01 -20.87 24.77
CA PRO A 259 -10.13 -20.68 26.22
C PRO A 259 -9.41 -19.42 26.71
N ALA A 260 -10.07 -18.62 27.54
CA ALA A 260 -9.58 -17.36 28.10
C ALA A 260 -8.21 -17.54 28.77
N ALA A 261 -8.05 -18.58 29.58
CA ALA A 261 -6.79 -18.89 30.25
C ALA A 261 -5.63 -19.15 29.26
N LYS A 262 -5.92 -19.69 28.06
CA LYS A 262 -4.90 -19.87 27.00
C LYS A 262 -4.56 -18.54 26.36
N ALA A 263 -5.55 -17.73 25.98
CA ALA A 263 -5.33 -16.41 25.40
C ALA A 263 -4.50 -15.53 26.35
N GLU A 264 -4.85 -15.53 27.64
CA GLU A 264 -4.12 -14.82 28.69
C GLU A 264 -2.67 -15.30 28.80
N ARG A 265 -2.45 -16.61 28.95
CA ARG A 265 -1.11 -17.19 29.06
C ARG A 265 -0.24 -16.87 27.86
N ILE A 266 -0.75 -17.06 26.64
CA ILE A 266 0.03 -16.85 25.42
C ILE A 266 0.33 -15.36 25.20
N GLY A 267 -0.61 -14.46 25.50
CA GLY A 267 -0.36 -13.01 25.49
C GLY A 267 0.76 -12.61 26.45
N ARG A 268 0.74 -13.14 27.67
CA ARG A 268 1.77 -12.91 28.68
C ARG A 268 3.13 -13.47 28.28
N GLU A 269 3.18 -14.72 27.82
CA GLU A 269 4.43 -15.36 27.37
C GLU A 269 5.06 -14.63 26.17
N PHE A 270 4.23 -14.17 25.22
CA PHE A 270 4.68 -13.41 24.05
C PHE A 270 5.38 -12.10 24.46
N ALA A 271 4.74 -11.35 25.39
CA ALA A 271 5.30 -10.11 25.93
C ALA A 271 6.54 -10.38 26.81
N ALA A 272 6.50 -11.37 27.70
CA ALA A 272 7.63 -11.71 28.56
C ALA A 272 8.88 -12.09 27.75
N ASN A 273 8.73 -12.92 26.71
CA ASN A 273 9.84 -13.22 25.80
C ASN A 273 10.38 -11.96 25.11
N ALA A 274 9.49 -11.07 24.63
CA ALA A 274 9.92 -9.84 23.99
C ALA A 274 10.66 -8.90 24.96
N GLU A 275 10.25 -8.83 26.22
CA GLU A 275 10.95 -8.09 27.27
C GLU A 275 12.35 -8.64 27.49
N GLU A 276 12.47 -9.94 27.77
CA GLU A 276 13.74 -10.61 28.07
C GLU A 276 14.71 -10.57 26.89
N SER A 277 14.17 -10.68 25.68
CA SER A 277 14.95 -10.80 24.45
C SER A 277 15.18 -9.48 23.72
N ARG A 278 14.59 -8.38 24.23
CA ARG A 278 14.51 -7.06 23.58
C ARG A 278 13.95 -7.15 22.16
N GLY A 279 12.71 -7.63 22.06
CA GLY A 279 11.91 -7.56 20.84
C GLY A 279 11.89 -8.83 19.98
N ARG A 280 12.48 -9.96 20.41
CA ARG A 280 12.56 -11.18 19.59
C ARG A 280 11.32 -12.08 19.73
N SER A 281 10.14 -11.50 19.54
CA SER A 281 8.86 -12.20 19.36
C SER A 281 8.29 -11.84 17.98
N MET A 282 7.83 -12.84 17.23
CA MET A 282 7.41 -12.66 15.83
C MET A 282 6.06 -13.31 15.57
N ILE A 283 5.22 -12.64 14.76
CA ILE A 283 3.97 -13.20 14.25
C ILE A 283 4.12 -13.47 12.76
N LEU A 284 4.07 -14.75 12.40
CA LEU A 284 4.04 -15.24 11.03
C LEU A 284 2.58 -15.35 10.56
N MET A 285 2.23 -14.64 9.49
CA MET A 285 0.85 -14.62 8.99
C MET A 285 0.77 -14.68 7.47
N GLY A 286 -0.41 -15.03 6.95
CA GLY A 286 -0.64 -15.14 5.51
C GLY A 286 -2.12 -15.01 5.16
N ALA A 287 -2.52 -15.64 4.05
CA ALA A 287 -3.87 -15.52 3.49
C ALA A 287 -5.00 -15.93 4.44
N GLY A 288 -4.75 -16.83 5.40
CA GLY A 288 -5.75 -17.28 6.38
C GLY A 288 -6.33 -16.15 7.24
N THR A 289 -5.56 -15.08 7.46
CA THR A 289 -6.00 -13.85 8.14
C THR A 289 -6.12 -12.66 7.20
N ASN A 290 -5.40 -12.67 6.06
CA ASN A 290 -5.43 -11.57 5.08
C ASN A 290 -6.65 -11.56 4.14
N HIS A 291 -7.23 -12.72 3.84
CA HIS A 291 -8.33 -12.85 2.87
C HIS A 291 -9.72 -12.79 3.54
N TRP A 292 -9.84 -11.96 4.57
CA TRP A 292 -11.11 -11.59 5.20
C TRP A 292 -11.46 -10.16 4.82
N PHE A 293 -12.76 -9.84 4.81
CA PHE A 293 -13.22 -8.48 4.52
C PHE A 293 -12.62 -7.46 5.51
N HIS A 294 -12.52 -7.82 6.79
CA HIS A 294 -11.91 -7.03 7.87
C HIS A 294 -10.48 -7.48 8.20
N SER A 295 -9.70 -7.89 7.20
CA SER A 295 -8.30 -8.31 7.42
C SER A 295 -7.43 -7.19 7.96
N ASP A 296 -7.77 -5.93 7.67
CA ASP A 296 -7.14 -4.74 8.19
C ASP A 296 -7.19 -4.68 9.73
N VAL A 297 -8.35 -4.93 10.34
CA VAL A 297 -8.51 -4.93 11.80
C VAL A 297 -7.76 -6.10 12.43
N ILE A 298 -7.80 -7.28 11.80
CA ILE A 298 -7.04 -8.46 12.25
C ILE A 298 -5.53 -8.16 12.23
N TYR A 299 -5.03 -7.62 11.11
CA TYR A 299 -3.62 -7.28 10.95
C TYR A 299 -3.18 -6.17 11.90
N ARG A 300 -4.01 -5.15 12.10
CA ARG A 300 -3.73 -4.08 13.05
C ARG A 300 -3.65 -4.60 14.48
N ALA A 301 -4.49 -5.55 14.90
CA ALA A 301 -4.38 -6.16 16.22
C ALA A 301 -3.03 -6.90 16.41
N PHE A 302 -2.57 -7.62 15.38
CA PHE A 302 -1.24 -8.26 15.40
C PHE A 302 -0.10 -7.23 15.41
N LEU A 303 -0.19 -6.20 14.56
CA LEU A 303 0.79 -5.12 14.50
C LEU A 303 0.87 -4.40 15.84
N THR A 304 -0.26 -4.02 16.43
CA THR A 304 -0.33 -3.41 17.77
C THR A 304 0.40 -4.28 18.79
N LEU A 305 0.15 -5.59 18.82
CA LEU A 305 0.86 -6.48 19.75
C LEU A 305 2.38 -6.45 19.53
N THR A 306 2.84 -6.66 18.29
CA THR A 306 4.29 -6.66 17.97
C THR A 306 4.96 -5.31 18.20
N THR A 307 4.25 -4.20 17.99
CA THR A 307 4.76 -2.84 18.16
C THR A 307 4.83 -2.46 19.64
N LEU A 308 3.79 -2.79 20.43
CA LEU A 308 3.80 -2.58 21.88
C LEU A 308 4.94 -3.34 22.57
N THR A 309 5.28 -4.52 22.07
CA THR A 309 6.38 -5.33 22.62
C THR A 309 7.74 -5.03 21.98
N GLY A 310 7.87 -3.95 21.21
CA GLY A 310 9.14 -3.50 20.62
C GLY A 310 9.74 -4.45 19.59
N CYS A 311 8.93 -5.28 18.93
CA CYS A 311 9.43 -6.33 18.05
C CYS A 311 9.73 -5.87 16.62
N GLN A 312 9.12 -4.78 16.15
CA GLN A 312 9.33 -4.31 14.78
C GLN A 312 10.71 -3.70 14.59
N GLY A 313 11.39 -4.08 13.51
CA GLY A 313 12.76 -3.62 13.22
C GLY A 313 13.85 -4.36 14.00
N VAL A 314 13.53 -5.45 14.71
CA VAL A 314 14.49 -6.26 15.47
C VAL A 314 14.68 -7.63 14.82
N ASN A 315 15.93 -8.07 14.64
CA ASN A 315 16.22 -9.41 14.11
C ASN A 315 15.64 -10.50 15.03
N GLY A 316 14.78 -11.36 14.46
CA GLY A 316 14.03 -12.39 15.21
C GLY A 316 12.71 -11.89 15.80
N GLY A 317 12.32 -10.65 15.53
CA GLY A 317 11.05 -10.05 15.95
C GLY A 317 10.21 -9.52 14.80
N GLY A 318 8.95 -9.22 15.09
CA GLY A 318 8.10 -8.34 14.28
C GLY A 318 6.97 -9.04 13.53
N TRP A 319 6.48 -8.36 12.51
CA TRP A 319 5.40 -8.81 11.63
C TRP A 319 6.00 -9.46 10.38
N ALA A 320 5.75 -10.77 10.22
CA ALA A 320 6.24 -11.56 9.11
C ALA A 320 5.07 -12.02 8.24
N HIS A 321 4.65 -11.15 7.32
CA HIS A 321 3.58 -11.43 6.35
C HIS A 321 4.13 -12.11 5.10
N TYR A 322 3.50 -13.24 4.74
CA TYR A 322 3.83 -13.97 3.53
C TYR A 322 2.56 -14.36 2.75
N VAL A 323 2.43 -13.88 1.52
CA VAL A 323 1.30 -14.19 0.60
C VAL A 323 1.74 -14.66 -0.80
N GLY A 324 1.99 -13.74 -1.72
CA GLY A 324 2.58 -14.00 -3.02
C GLY A 324 4.05 -13.62 -3.02
N GLN A 325 4.70 -13.80 -4.16
CA GLN A 325 6.09 -13.38 -4.37
C GLN A 325 6.09 -11.94 -4.90
N GLU A 326 5.95 -10.97 -3.98
CA GLU A 326 5.71 -9.57 -4.33
C GLU A 326 7.00 -8.74 -4.41
N LYS A 327 8.02 -9.12 -3.63
CA LYS A 327 9.29 -8.39 -3.58
C LYS A 327 10.21 -8.66 -4.78
N VAL A 328 10.02 -7.86 -5.82
CA VAL A 328 10.99 -7.66 -6.91
C VAL A 328 12.16 -6.84 -6.38
N ARG A 329 13.25 -7.48 -5.93
CA ARG A 329 14.34 -6.75 -5.24
C ARG A 329 14.95 -5.62 -6.08
N PRO A 330 15.34 -5.82 -7.36
CA PRO A 330 15.80 -4.74 -8.23
C PRO A 330 14.61 -3.95 -8.82
N VAL A 331 13.78 -3.37 -7.94
CA VAL A 331 12.50 -2.77 -8.30
C VAL A 331 12.68 -1.54 -9.19
N THR A 332 13.71 -0.72 -8.96
CA THR A 332 13.94 0.52 -9.73
C THR A 332 14.17 0.20 -11.20
N GLY A 333 15.09 -0.72 -11.50
CA GLY A 333 15.36 -1.15 -12.87
C GLY A 333 14.16 -1.83 -13.52
N HIS A 334 13.48 -2.72 -12.78
CA HIS A 334 12.28 -3.41 -13.28
C HIS A 334 11.15 -2.44 -13.61
N ALA A 335 10.81 -1.53 -12.70
CA ALA A 335 9.68 -0.61 -12.86
C ALA A 335 9.85 0.34 -14.05
N HIS A 336 11.08 0.80 -14.31
CA HIS A 336 11.37 1.69 -15.44
C HIS A 336 11.20 0.99 -16.78
N TYR A 337 11.71 -0.24 -16.91
CA TYR A 337 11.52 -1.03 -18.12
C TYR A 337 10.05 -1.45 -18.31
N ALA A 338 9.43 -2.02 -17.27
CA ALA A 338 8.07 -2.57 -17.34
C ALA A 338 7.01 -1.52 -17.71
N ASN A 339 7.25 -0.26 -17.35
CA ASN A 339 6.32 0.85 -17.61
C ASN A 339 6.82 1.83 -18.69
N ALA A 340 7.93 1.52 -19.39
CA ALA A 340 8.56 2.38 -20.39
C ALA A 340 8.89 3.81 -19.89
N LEU A 341 9.23 3.95 -18.60
CA LEU A 341 9.53 5.24 -17.95
C LEU A 341 10.83 5.89 -18.45
N ASP A 342 11.64 5.13 -19.18
CA ASP A 342 12.81 5.60 -19.91
C ASP A 342 12.42 6.40 -21.18
N TRP A 343 11.22 6.18 -21.72
CA TRP A 343 10.71 6.88 -22.91
C TRP A 343 9.59 7.87 -22.62
N GLN A 344 8.66 7.52 -21.75
CA GLN A 344 7.43 8.28 -21.52
C GLN A 344 7.02 8.19 -20.05
N ARG A 345 6.62 9.33 -19.47
CA ARG A 345 6.08 9.40 -18.11
C ARG A 345 4.82 10.27 -18.10
N PRO A 346 3.78 9.91 -17.34
CA PRO A 346 3.59 8.67 -16.58
C PRO A 346 2.93 7.55 -17.40
N PRO A 347 2.97 6.29 -16.91
CA PRO A 347 2.21 5.17 -17.47
C PRO A 347 0.74 5.21 -17.03
N ARG A 348 -0.05 4.21 -17.44
CA ARG A 348 -1.39 3.93 -16.89
C ARG A 348 -1.35 2.68 -16.02
N THR A 349 -1.30 2.86 -14.71
CA THR A 349 -1.44 1.78 -13.71
C THR A 349 -2.88 1.74 -13.18
N MET A 350 -3.44 0.55 -12.94
CA MET A 350 -4.84 0.42 -12.52
C MET A 350 -4.99 -0.58 -11.37
N ILE A 351 -5.87 -0.28 -10.43
CA ILE A 351 -6.23 -1.19 -9.33
C ILE A 351 -7.26 -2.22 -9.81
N GLN A 352 -6.83 -3.49 -9.94
CA GLN A 352 -7.64 -4.52 -10.57
C GLN A 352 -8.97 -4.80 -9.86
N THR A 353 -9.05 -4.68 -8.54
CA THR A 353 -10.29 -4.95 -7.80
C THR A 353 -11.43 -4.03 -8.24
N ALA A 354 -11.21 -2.71 -8.24
CA ALA A 354 -12.22 -1.75 -8.70
C ALA A 354 -12.47 -1.89 -10.21
N TYR A 355 -11.43 -2.15 -11.00
CA TYR A 355 -11.56 -2.38 -12.44
C TYR A 355 -12.49 -3.55 -12.75
N TRP A 356 -12.29 -4.70 -12.12
CA TRP A 356 -13.15 -5.87 -12.34
C TRP A 356 -14.54 -5.69 -11.72
N TYR A 357 -14.64 -5.06 -10.55
CA TYR A 357 -15.94 -4.80 -9.92
C TYR A 357 -16.86 -3.98 -10.82
N LEU A 358 -16.33 -2.96 -11.50
CA LEU A 358 -17.07 -2.14 -12.46
C LEU A 358 -17.29 -2.85 -13.81
N HIS A 359 -16.25 -3.42 -14.42
CA HIS A 359 -16.34 -3.91 -15.80
C HIS A 359 -16.80 -5.36 -15.96
N THR A 360 -17.03 -6.06 -14.84
CA THR A 360 -17.76 -7.34 -14.81
C THR A 360 -19.14 -7.19 -14.16
N ASP A 361 -19.55 -5.95 -13.91
CA ASP A 361 -20.87 -5.57 -13.40
C ASP A 361 -21.24 -6.18 -12.05
N GLN A 362 -20.24 -6.60 -11.27
CA GLN A 362 -20.47 -7.13 -9.92
C GLN A 362 -21.16 -6.10 -9.02
N PHE A 363 -20.95 -4.80 -9.27
CA PHE A 363 -21.65 -3.72 -8.58
C PHE A 363 -23.17 -3.77 -8.73
N ARG A 364 -23.68 -4.38 -9.81
CA ARG A 364 -25.13 -4.51 -10.04
C ARG A 364 -25.81 -5.50 -9.11
N TYR A 365 -25.03 -6.33 -8.42
CA TYR A 365 -25.50 -7.41 -7.55
C TYR A 365 -25.08 -7.18 -6.08
N ASP A 366 -24.45 -6.05 -5.80
CA ASP A 366 -24.09 -5.64 -4.46
C ASP A 366 -25.29 -4.89 -3.84
N ALA A 367 -25.92 -5.52 -2.86
CA ALA A 367 -27.13 -4.99 -2.20
C ALA A 367 -26.82 -4.18 -0.94
N PHE A 368 -25.53 -4.04 -0.56
CA PHE A 368 -25.15 -3.33 0.64
C PHE A 368 -24.79 -1.87 0.34
N GLY A 369 -25.39 -0.95 1.10
CA GLY A 369 -24.95 0.45 1.13
C GLY A 369 -23.56 0.58 1.74
N ALA A 370 -22.77 1.54 1.27
CA ALA A 370 -21.42 1.81 1.77
C ALA A 370 -21.43 2.23 3.26
N ASP A 371 -22.54 2.78 3.73
CA ASP A 371 -22.79 3.15 5.13
C ASP A 371 -23.05 1.95 6.06
N THR A 372 -23.25 0.74 5.54
CA THR A 372 -23.31 -0.50 6.34
C THR A 372 -22.02 -0.69 7.17
N LEU A 373 -20.91 -0.13 6.70
CA LEU A 373 -19.59 -0.22 7.34
C LEU A 373 -19.29 0.97 8.27
N ALA A 374 -20.22 1.90 8.42
CA ALA A 374 -20.00 3.12 9.20
C ALA A 374 -20.01 2.86 10.70
N ALA A 375 -19.15 3.58 11.43
CA ALA A 375 -19.24 3.65 12.88
C ALA A 375 -20.57 4.29 13.32
N ALA A 376 -21.08 3.90 14.49
CA ALA A 376 -22.26 4.53 15.09
C ALA A 376 -22.06 6.04 15.38
N THR A 377 -20.81 6.51 15.42
CA THR A 377 -20.41 7.91 15.61
C THR A 377 -20.13 8.65 14.29
N ALA A 378 -20.32 8.03 13.12
CA ALA A 378 -19.98 8.62 11.82
C ALA A 378 -20.95 9.76 11.41
N GLY A 379 -20.43 10.74 10.67
CA GLY A 379 -21.18 11.94 10.25
C GLY A 379 -21.95 11.80 8.93
N GLY A 380 -22.29 10.58 8.50
CA GLY A 380 -23.13 10.34 7.32
C GLY A 380 -22.45 10.48 5.95
N GLN A 381 -21.13 10.56 5.85
CA GLN A 381 -20.40 10.79 4.58
C GLN A 381 -20.62 9.69 3.51
N LEU A 382 -20.99 8.49 3.97
CA LEU A 382 -21.30 7.32 3.13
C LEU A 382 -22.81 7.08 2.96
N ALA A 383 -23.66 7.88 3.60
CA ALA A 383 -25.10 7.65 3.64
C ALA A 383 -25.70 7.68 2.23
N GLY A 384 -26.46 6.64 1.89
CA GLY A 384 -27.13 6.50 0.60
C GLY A 384 -26.19 6.39 -0.60
N LYS A 385 -24.92 6.03 -0.38
CA LYS A 385 -23.96 5.69 -1.44
C LYS A 385 -23.76 4.18 -1.51
N THR A 386 -23.56 3.67 -2.72
CA THR A 386 -23.04 2.32 -2.95
C THR A 386 -21.51 2.32 -3.02
N THR A 387 -20.90 1.13 -2.99
CA THR A 387 -19.46 0.98 -3.25
C THR A 387 -19.06 1.56 -4.62
N ALA A 388 -19.90 1.42 -5.65
CA ALA A 388 -19.66 1.99 -6.97
C ALA A 388 -19.60 3.53 -6.94
N ASP A 389 -20.48 4.17 -6.18
CA ASP A 389 -20.48 5.63 -6.00
C ASP A 389 -19.18 6.11 -5.33
N VAL A 390 -18.69 5.36 -4.33
CA VAL A 390 -17.42 5.64 -3.65
C VAL A 390 -16.22 5.44 -4.58
N ILE A 391 -16.25 4.42 -5.45
CA ILE A 391 -15.20 4.21 -6.46
C ILE A 391 -15.18 5.38 -7.45
N ALA A 392 -16.34 5.78 -7.99
CA ALA A 392 -16.44 6.94 -8.88
C ALA A 392 -15.98 8.24 -8.20
N GLN A 393 -16.29 8.41 -6.91
CA GLN A 393 -15.77 9.52 -6.10
C GLN A 393 -14.25 9.48 -5.99
N SER A 394 -13.67 8.32 -5.67
CA SER A 394 -12.21 8.18 -5.53
C SER A 394 -11.46 8.46 -6.84
N ALA A 395 -12.04 8.12 -7.99
CA ALA A 395 -11.48 8.40 -9.31
C ALA A 395 -11.44 9.91 -9.60
N ARG A 396 -12.58 10.61 -9.42
CA ARG A 396 -12.69 12.05 -9.74
C ARG A 396 -11.93 12.95 -8.75
N MET A 397 -11.74 12.48 -7.51
CA MET A 397 -10.96 13.15 -6.48
C MET A 397 -9.45 12.91 -6.63
N GLY A 398 -9.03 12.06 -7.56
CA GLY A 398 -7.63 11.74 -7.79
C GLY A 398 -7.02 10.82 -6.74
N TRP A 399 -7.82 10.10 -5.96
CA TRP A 399 -7.31 9.18 -4.94
C TRP A 399 -6.95 7.82 -5.52
N MET A 400 -7.69 7.36 -6.53
CA MET A 400 -7.45 6.08 -7.19
C MET A 400 -7.32 6.27 -8.70
N PRO A 401 -6.48 5.48 -9.39
CA PRO A 401 -6.44 5.50 -10.85
C PRO A 401 -7.76 5.00 -11.43
N SER A 402 -8.12 5.49 -12.62
CA SER A 402 -9.33 5.07 -13.35
C SER A 402 -9.05 5.04 -14.85
N TYR A 403 -9.10 3.84 -15.42
CA TYR A 403 -8.85 3.56 -16.83
C TYR A 403 -9.86 2.50 -17.33
N PRO A 404 -10.68 2.77 -18.35
CA PRO A 404 -10.85 4.03 -19.08
C PRO A 404 -11.12 5.24 -18.18
N THR A 405 -10.59 6.41 -18.55
CA THR A 405 -10.60 7.60 -17.68
C THR A 405 -11.82 8.47 -17.89
N PHE A 406 -12.04 8.88 -19.14
CA PHE A 406 -13.13 9.76 -19.53
C PHE A 406 -14.05 9.04 -20.51
N ASP A 407 -15.27 9.53 -20.64
CA ASP A 407 -16.26 9.18 -21.68
C ASP A 407 -15.88 9.67 -23.10
N ARG A 408 -14.61 10.00 -23.29
CA ARG A 408 -14.05 10.50 -24.53
C ARG A 408 -12.65 9.95 -24.73
N ASN A 409 -12.32 9.65 -25.98
CA ASN A 409 -10.98 9.18 -26.33
C ASN A 409 -9.92 10.21 -25.89
N PRO A 410 -9.01 9.85 -24.97
CA PRO A 410 -8.05 10.78 -24.38
C PRO A 410 -7.02 11.32 -25.38
N LEU A 411 -6.90 10.71 -26.56
CA LEU A 411 -6.06 11.20 -27.66
C LEU A 411 -6.65 12.43 -28.38
N LEU A 412 -7.94 12.73 -28.15
CA LEU A 412 -8.64 13.87 -28.76
C LEU A 412 -8.72 15.07 -27.82
N VAL A 413 -8.73 14.84 -26.50
CA VAL A 413 -8.97 15.86 -25.47
C VAL A 413 -7.98 17.04 -25.56
N ALA A 414 -6.69 16.76 -25.82
CA ALA A 414 -5.70 17.82 -25.99
C ALA A 414 -5.97 18.71 -27.22
N GLY A 415 -6.53 18.13 -28.30
CA GLY A 415 -6.95 18.89 -29.48
C GLY A 415 -8.23 19.69 -29.24
N ASP A 416 -9.17 19.12 -28.47
CA ASP A 416 -10.40 19.83 -28.07
C ASP A 416 -10.06 21.09 -27.23
N ALA A 417 -9.15 20.96 -26.26
CA ALA A 417 -8.67 22.08 -25.45
C ALA A 417 -8.02 23.18 -26.32
N GLU A 418 -7.17 22.79 -27.27
CA GLU A 418 -6.52 23.74 -28.19
C GLU A 418 -7.53 24.46 -29.10
N ALA A 419 -8.57 23.75 -29.56
CA ALA A 419 -9.64 24.34 -30.36
C ALA A 419 -10.45 25.42 -29.60
N GLU A 420 -10.52 25.32 -28.27
CA GLU A 420 -11.13 26.31 -27.39
C GLU A 420 -10.13 27.36 -26.87
N GLY A 421 -8.85 27.29 -27.29
CA GLY A 421 -7.81 28.22 -26.87
C GLY A 421 -7.41 28.06 -25.40
N GLN A 422 -7.59 26.87 -24.82
CA GLN A 422 -7.33 26.56 -23.42
C GLN A 422 -6.21 25.53 -23.27
N SER A 423 -5.55 25.52 -22.12
CA SER A 423 -4.71 24.40 -21.71
C SER A 423 -5.58 23.21 -21.27
N VAL A 424 -5.01 21.99 -21.28
CA VAL A 424 -5.71 20.80 -20.76
C VAL A 424 -6.11 20.96 -19.28
N GLY A 425 -5.28 21.65 -18.49
CA GLY A 425 -5.55 21.93 -17.08
C GLY A 425 -6.71 22.90 -16.85
N GLU A 426 -7.09 23.70 -17.85
CA GLU A 426 -8.26 24.59 -17.80
C GLU A 426 -9.49 23.92 -18.43
N TYR A 427 -9.31 23.30 -19.60
CA TYR A 427 -10.39 22.69 -20.37
C TYR A 427 -11.05 21.53 -19.64
N VAL A 428 -10.28 20.58 -19.12
CA VAL A 428 -10.84 19.37 -18.51
C VAL A 428 -11.69 19.70 -17.28
N PRO A 429 -11.22 20.49 -16.29
CA PRO A 429 -12.08 20.88 -15.17
C PRO A 429 -13.34 21.63 -15.62
N ALA A 430 -13.24 22.54 -16.59
CA ALA A 430 -14.40 23.27 -17.12
C ALA A 430 -15.41 22.33 -17.79
N ALA A 431 -14.94 21.43 -18.66
CA ALA A 431 -15.76 20.44 -19.36
C ALA A 431 -16.40 19.41 -18.42
N LEU A 432 -15.76 19.08 -17.30
CA LEU A 432 -16.33 18.23 -16.25
C LEU A 432 -17.44 18.96 -15.48
N LEU A 433 -17.23 20.23 -15.13
CA LEU A 433 -18.21 21.04 -14.40
C LEU A 433 -19.47 21.35 -15.22
N ASP A 434 -19.31 21.61 -16.52
CA ASP A 434 -20.45 21.88 -17.42
C ASP A 434 -21.07 20.61 -18.04
N GLY A 435 -20.45 19.45 -17.82
CA GLY A 435 -20.97 18.13 -18.19
C GLY A 435 -20.68 17.69 -19.64
N ARG A 436 -19.82 18.41 -20.38
CA ARG A 436 -19.33 18.00 -21.72
C ARG A 436 -18.35 16.82 -21.68
N LEU A 437 -17.73 16.58 -20.54
CA LEU A 437 -16.84 15.46 -20.26
C LEU A 437 -17.28 14.81 -18.95
N ARG A 438 -17.13 13.49 -18.83
CA ARG A 438 -17.39 12.74 -17.59
C ARG A 438 -16.28 11.74 -17.33
N PHE A 439 -16.13 11.34 -16.07
CA PHE A 439 -15.31 10.18 -15.75
C PHE A 439 -16.02 8.91 -16.20
N ALA A 440 -15.30 8.00 -16.86
CA ALA A 440 -15.86 6.75 -17.38
C ALA A 440 -16.41 5.84 -16.26
N ALA A 441 -15.85 5.93 -15.04
CA ALA A 441 -16.34 5.21 -13.87
C ALA A 441 -17.75 5.65 -13.41
N GLU A 442 -18.26 6.79 -13.90
CA GLU A 442 -19.63 7.26 -13.62
C GLU A 442 -20.66 6.58 -14.53
N ASP A 443 -20.22 5.96 -15.63
CA ASP A 443 -21.06 5.17 -16.53
C ASP A 443 -20.24 4.00 -17.12
N PRO A 444 -19.90 2.99 -16.29
CA PRO A 444 -19.01 1.89 -16.69
C PRO A 444 -19.66 0.91 -17.70
N ASP A 445 -20.96 1.08 -17.97
CA ASP A 445 -21.76 0.27 -18.88
C ASP A 445 -21.94 0.93 -20.26
N ALA A 446 -21.62 2.22 -20.39
CA ALA A 446 -21.57 2.87 -21.71
C ALA A 446 -20.51 2.21 -22.62
N PRO A 447 -20.82 1.92 -23.90
CA PRO A 447 -19.91 1.25 -24.84
C PRO A 447 -18.51 1.87 -24.97
N GLU A 448 -18.39 3.18 -24.83
CA GLU A 448 -17.13 3.93 -24.87
C GLU A 448 -16.28 3.78 -23.59
N ASN A 449 -16.86 3.30 -22.48
CA ASN A 449 -16.27 3.34 -21.14
C ASN A 449 -15.74 2.01 -20.60
N PHE A 450 -15.92 0.91 -21.32
CA PHE A 450 -15.44 -0.41 -20.89
C PHE A 450 -14.35 -0.98 -21.80
N PRO A 451 -13.48 -1.87 -21.28
CA PRO A 451 -12.38 -2.41 -22.05
C PRO A 451 -12.85 -3.28 -23.21
N ARG A 452 -12.12 -3.18 -24.33
CA ARG A 452 -12.38 -3.94 -25.55
C ARG A 452 -11.36 -5.04 -25.83
N VAL A 453 -10.11 -4.84 -25.41
CA VAL A 453 -9.03 -5.78 -25.66
C VAL A 453 -8.34 -6.11 -24.36
N LEU A 454 -8.24 -7.40 -24.05
CA LEU A 454 -7.55 -7.91 -22.88
C LEU A 454 -6.48 -8.93 -23.31
N THR A 455 -5.24 -8.69 -22.87
CA THR A 455 -4.14 -9.63 -23.03
C THR A 455 -3.78 -10.21 -21.67
N ILE A 456 -3.78 -11.53 -21.54
CA ILE A 456 -3.44 -12.26 -20.31
C ILE A 456 -2.19 -13.11 -20.55
N TRP A 457 -1.17 -12.93 -19.73
CA TRP A 457 0.04 -13.75 -19.76
C TRP A 457 0.53 -13.97 -18.34
N ARG A 458 1.19 -15.11 -18.09
CA ARG A 458 1.67 -15.51 -16.75
C ARG A 458 0.57 -15.55 -15.68
N ALA A 459 -0.70 -15.67 -16.09
CA ALA A 459 -1.85 -15.65 -15.21
C ALA A 459 -2.95 -16.58 -15.75
N ASN A 460 -3.69 -17.21 -14.83
CA ASN A 460 -4.90 -17.95 -15.15
C ASN A 460 -6.10 -17.24 -14.50
N LEU A 461 -6.46 -16.05 -15.00
CA LEU A 461 -7.49 -15.19 -14.43
C LEU A 461 -8.81 -15.94 -14.21
N LEU A 462 -9.38 -16.52 -15.27
CA LEU A 462 -10.69 -17.16 -15.28
C LEU A 462 -10.71 -18.54 -14.58
N GLY A 463 -9.56 -19.03 -14.13
CA GLY A 463 -9.46 -20.31 -13.40
C GLY A 463 -8.76 -20.19 -12.05
N SER A 464 -8.48 -18.98 -11.57
CA SER A 464 -7.76 -18.78 -10.32
C SER A 464 -8.13 -17.47 -9.63
N SER A 465 -7.85 -16.31 -10.26
CA SER A 465 -7.92 -15.03 -9.56
C SER A 465 -9.20 -14.23 -9.78
N ALA A 466 -10.05 -14.60 -10.75
CA ALA A 466 -11.35 -13.97 -11.00
C ALA A 466 -12.37 -14.33 -9.90
N LYS A 467 -12.52 -13.46 -8.90
CA LYS A 467 -13.61 -13.58 -7.91
C LYS A 467 -14.90 -13.21 -8.60
N GLY A 468 -15.92 -14.05 -8.44
CA GLY A 468 -17.17 -13.90 -9.18
C GLY A 468 -17.03 -14.30 -10.65
N ASN A 469 -16.40 -15.45 -10.93
CA ASN A 469 -16.13 -15.91 -12.29
C ASN A 469 -17.36 -15.88 -13.23
N GLU A 470 -18.54 -16.21 -12.74
CA GLU A 470 -19.77 -16.18 -13.56
C GLU A 470 -20.10 -14.78 -14.09
N TYR A 471 -19.74 -13.72 -13.36
CA TYR A 471 -19.88 -12.33 -13.82
C TYR A 471 -18.88 -12.00 -14.93
N PHE A 472 -17.65 -12.52 -14.85
CA PHE A 472 -16.68 -12.43 -15.95
C PHE A 472 -17.22 -13.14 -17.20
N LEU A 473 -17.72 -14.36 -17.06
CA LEU A 473 -18.27 -15.10 -18.21
C LEU A 473 -19.45 -14.36 -18.84
N HIS A 474 -20.38 -13.85 -18.02
CA HIS A 474 -21.59 -13.19 -18.51
C HIS A 474 -21.33 -11.79 -19.08
N HIS A 475 -20.83 -10.86 -18.26
CA HIS A 475 -20.71 -9.45 -18.64
C HIS A 475 -19.48 -9.18 -19.49
N LEU A 476 -18.33 -9.77 -19.13
CA LEU A 476 -17.08 -9.51 -19.84
C LEU A 476 -16.96 -10.29 -21.14
N LEU A 477 -17.27 -11.60 -21.13
CA LEU A 477 -17.10 -12.46 -22.32
C LEU A 477 -18.38 -12.67 -23.13
N GLY A 478 -19.57 -12.52 -22.54
CA GLY A 478 -20.81 -12.88 -23.22
C GLY A 478 -20.94 -14.39 -23.45
N ALA A 479 -20.25 -15.20 -22.65
CA ALA A 479 -20.31 -16.65 -22.68
C ALA A 479 -21.48 -17.17 -21.85
N ASP A 480 -21.82 -18.44 -22.03
CA ASP A 480 -22.73 -19.13 -21.13
C ASP A 480 -22.18 -19.09 -19.69
N SER A 481 -23.04 -18.76 -18.73
CA SER A 481 -22.71 -18.72 -17.30
C SER A 481 -23.80 -19.38 -16.47
N ASN A 482 -23.45 -19.82 -15.27
CA ASN A 482 -24.40 -20.30 -14.25
C ASN A 482 -24.77 -19.19 -13.26
N LEU A 483 -24.73 -17.92 -13.69
CA LEU A 483 -25.07 -16.79 -12.82
C LEU A 483 -26.55 -16.89 -12.38
N ARG A 484 -26.77 -16.91 -11.06
CA ARG A 484 -28.11 -16.99 -10.43
C ARG A 484 -28.42 -15.81 -9.52
N ALA A 485 -27.49 -14.85 -9.40
CA ALA A 485 -27.70 -13.65 -8.61
C ALA A 485 -28.80 -12.79 -9.26
N THR A 486 -29.55 -12.08 -8.42
CA THR A 486 -30.53 -11.09 -8.87
C THR A 486 -29.91 -9.71 -8.71
N GLU A 487 -30.09 -8.83 -9.69
CA GLU A 487 -29.63 -7.45 -9.60
C GLU A 487 -30.30 -6.71 -8.44
N SER A 488 -29.60 -5.73 -7.89
CA SER A 488 -30.06 -4.90 -6.79
C SER A 488 -31.39 -4.19 -7.12
N ALA A 489 -32.29 -4.19 -6.14
CA ALA A 489 -33.58 -3.50 -6.26
C ALA A 489 -33.37 -1.99 -6.42
N PRO A 490 -34.31 -1.22 -7.01
CA PRO A 490 -34.13 0.20 -7.28
C PRO A 490 -33.68 1.07 -6.09
N ALA A 491 -34.03 0.68 -4.87
CA ALA A 491 -33.64 1.39 -3.64
C ALA A 491 -32.16 1.19 -3.27
N ASP A 492 -31.54 0.11 -3.74
CA ASP A 492 -30.17 -0.30 -3.42
C ASP A 492 -29.19 -0.05 -4.58
N ARG A 493 -29.67 0.61 -5.65
CA ARG A 493 -28.85 0.95 -6.83
C ARG A 493 -27.96 2.16 -6.54
N PRO A 494 -26.84 2.30 -7.28
CA PRO A 494 -25.98 3.48 -7.19
C PRO A 494 -26.74 4.78 -7.43
N ARG A 495 -26.32 5.83 -6.71
CA ARG A 495 -26.91 7.17 -6.84
C ARG A 495 -26.21 8.00 -7.93
N ASP A 496 -24.89 7.94 -7.97
CA ASP A 496 -24.02 8.77 -8.79
C ASP A 496 -23.49 8.03 -10.03
N VAL A 497 -23.50 6.68 -10.01
CA VAL A 497 -23.17 5.83 -11.16
C VAL A 497 -24.43 5.50 -11.96
N VAL A 498 -24.35 5.66 -13.29
CA VAL A 498 -25.46 5.41 -14.21
C VAL A 498 -25.85 3.93 -14.20
N TRP A 499 -27.16 3.68 -14.05
CA TRP A 499 -27.76 2.35 -14.18
C TRP A 499 -28.46 2.20 -15.51
N HIS A 500 -28.04 1.22 -16.31
CA HIS A 500 -28.77 0.79 -17.52
C HIS A 500 -29.71 -0.36 -17.18
N ASP A 501 -30.97 -0.29 -17.61
CA ASP A 501 -31.97 -1.33 -17.31
C ASP A 501 -31.58 -2.70 -17.90
N GLU A 502 -30.93 -2.71 -19.07
CA GLU A 502 -30.30 -3.89 -19.64
C GLU A 502 -28.78 -3.76 -19.50
N ALA A 503 -28.18 -4.64 -18.70
CA ALA A 503 -26.73 -4.67 -18.54
C ALA A 503 -26.05 -5.14 -19.85
N PRO A 504 -24.93 -4.50 -20.26
CA PRO A 504 -24.13 -5.01 -21.37
C PRO A 504 -23.53 -6.39 -21.08
N THR A 505 -23.50 -7.24 -22.10
CA THR A 505 -22.84 -8.55 -22.10
C THR A 505 -21.82 -8.63 -23.22
N GLY A 506 -20.72 -9.38 -23.03
CA GLY A 506 -19.67 -9.49 -24.06
C GLY A 506 -18.94 -8.19 -24.28
N LYS A 507 -18.51 -7.53 -23.19
CA LYS A 507 -17.78 -6.26 -23.26
C LYS A 507 -16.46 -6.35 -24.03
N LEU A 508 -15.77 -7.50 -23.98
CA LEU A 508 -14.52 -7.70 -24.72
C LEU A 508 -14.76 -8.04 -26.20
N ASP A 509 -14.03 -7.35 -27.07
CA ASP A 509 -13.94 -7.66 -28.50
C ASP A 509 -12.82 -8.67 -28.80
N LEU A 510 -11.79 -8.75 -27.94
CA LEU A 510 -10.67 -9.68 -28.07
C LEU A 510 -10.06 -10.05 -26.72
N LEU A 511 -10.04 -11.35 -26.43
CA LEU A 511 -9.26 -11.98 -25.36
C LEU A 511 -8.06 -12.75 -25.96
N LEU A 512 -6.86 -12.20 -25.74
CA LEU A 512 -5.60 -12.83 -26.09
C LEU A 512 -4.96 -13.46 -24.85
N SER A 513 -4.43 -14.67 -24.96
CA SER A 513 -3.66 -15.31 -23.88
C SER A 513 -2.33 -15.91 -24.33
N LEU A 514 -1.31 -15.78 -23.49
CA LEU A 514 0.00 -16.42 -23.64
C LEU A 514 0.19 -17.41 -22.49
N ASP A 515 0.29 -18.70 -22.82
CA ASP A 515 0.53 -19.74 -21.83
C ASP A 515 1.27 -20.94 -22.46
N PHE A 516 2.03 -21.67 -21.65
CA PHE A 516 2.71 -22.90 -22.07
C PHE A 516 1.83 -24.14 -21.87
N ARG A 517 0.67 -23.99 -21.22
CA ARG A 517 -0.35 -25.03 -21.06
C ARG A 517 -1.76 -24.47 -21.31
N MET A 518 -2.69 -25.35 -21.68
CA MET A 518 -4.09 -24.98 -21.84
C MET A 518 -4.75 -24.83 -20.46
N THR A 519 -4.83 -23.60 -19.95
CA THR A 519 -5.51 -23.23 -18.71
C THR A 519 -6.99 -22.95 -18.93
N SER A 520 -7.77 -22.78 -17.85
CA SER A 520 -9.16 -22.33 -17.96
C SER A 520 -9.26 -21.01 -18.74
N THR A 521 -8.33 -20.08 -18.51
CA THR A 521 -8.29 -18.82 -19.25
C THR A 521 -8.10 -19.05 -20.74
N THR A 522 -7.10 -19.84 -21.14
CA THR A 522 -6.84 -20.09 -22.58
C THR A 522 -7.97 -20.84 -23.27
N VAL A 523 -8.77 -21.62 -22.55
CA VAL A 523 -9.98 -22.29 -23.10
C VAL A 523 -11.05 -21.27 -23.52
N PHE A 524 -11.14 -20.14 -22.80
CA PHE A 524 -12.08 -19.06 -23.10
C PHE A 524 -11.49 -17.97 -24.01
N SER A 525 -10.18 -18.00 -24.30
CA SER A 525 -9.52 -16.97 -25.12
C SER A 525 -9.79 -17.15 -26.61
N ASP A 526 -9.99 -16.04 -27.32
CA ASP A 526 -10.13 -16.03 -28.79
C ASP A 526 -8.82 -16.42 -29.48
N VAL A 527 -7.69 -15.98 -28.91
CA VAL A 527 -6.35 -16.25 -29.42
C VAL A 527 -5.47 -16.76 -28.30
N VAL A 528 -4.81 -17.88 -28.53
CA VAL A 528 -3.81 -18.45 -27.62
C VAL A 528 -2.47 -18.48 -28.34
N LEU A 529 -1.47 -17.84 -27.74
CA LEU A 529 -0.08 -17.87 -28.19
C LEU A 529 0.73 -18.82 -27.30
N PRO A 530 1.46 -19.79 -27.88
CA PRO A 530 2.23 -20.75 -27.10
C PRO A 530 3.44 -20.07 -26.45
N ALA A 531 3.45 -19.99 -25.13
CA ALA A 531 4.57 -19.43 -24.38
C ALA A 531 5.67 -20.47 -24.12
N ALA A 532 6.91 -20.02 -24.04
CA ALA A 532 8.04 -20.84 -23.57
C ALA A 532 7.92 -21.10 -22.07
N THR A 533 8.34 -22.28 -21.63
CA THR A 533 8.42 -22.62 -20.21
C THR A 533 9.59 -21.88 -19.54
N TRP A 534 9.67 -21.98 -18.21
CA TRP A 534 10.75 -21.35 -17.43
C TRP A 534 12.15 -21.93 -17.74
N TYR A 535 12.23 -23.13 -18.33
CA TYR A 535 13.48 -23.78 -18.73
C TYR A 535 13.90 -23.47 -20.16
N GLU A 536 13.25 -22.53 -20.82
CA GLU A 536 13.42 -22.23 -22.25
C GLU A 536 13.61 -20.73 -22.50
N LYS A 537 13.82 -19.93 -21.44
CA LYS A 537 13.97 -18.47 -21.52
C LYS A 537 15.00 -17.91 -20.55
N HIS A 538 15.54 -16.74 -20.88
CA HIS A 538 16.30 -15.93 -19.93
C HIS A 538 15.37 -14.98 -19.19
N ASP A 539 15.48 -14.94 -17.87
CA ASP A 539 14.68 -14.04 -17.01
C ASP A 539 15.32 -13.98 -15.61
N LEU A 540 14.82 -13.11 -14.73
CA LEU A 540 15.27 -12.96 -13.34
C LEU A 540 14.18 -13.40 -12.35
N SER A 541 14.59 -13.80 -11.14
CA SER A 541 13.68 -14.14 -10.04
C SER A 541 14.25 -13.69 -8.69
N THR A 542 13.40 -13.08 -7.88
CA THR A 542 13.67 -12.66 -6.50
C THR A 542 12.44 -12.88 -5.62
N THR A 543 12.63 -13.00 -4.31
CA THR A 543 11.53 -13.20 -3.36
C THR A 543 11.82 -12.50 -2.03
N ASP A 544 10.78 -12.30 -1.24
CA ASP A 544 10.81 -11.89 0.16
C ASP A 544 11.67 -12.82 1.02
N MET A 545 11.56 -14.13 0.78
CA MET A 545 12.06 -15.17 1.67
C MET A 545 13.59 -15.20 1.82
N HIS A 546 14.33 -14.77 0.79
CA HIS A 546 15.79 -14.82 0.80
C HIS A 546 16.41 -13.67 -0.01
N PRO A 547 17.66 -13.28 0.27
CA PRO A 547 18.27 -12.10 -0.32
C PRO A 547 18.96 -12.32 -1.66
N PHE A 548 18.64 -13.40 -2.36
CA PHE A 548 19.27 -13.72 -3.65
C PHE A 548 18.48 -13.21 -4.86
N VAL A 549 19.23 -12.76 -5.87
CA VAL A 549 18.78 -12.64 -7.25
C VAL A 549 19.28 -13.85 -8.04
N ASN A 550 18.34 -14.56 -8.65
CA ASN A 550 18.58 -15.77 -9.43
C ASN A 550 18.10 -15.58 -10.88
N SER A 551 18.58 -16.43 -11.78
CA SER A 551 18.18 -16.40 -13.19
C SER A 551 17.36 -17.63 -13.59
N PHE A 552 16.50 -17.44 -14.58
CA PHE A 552 16.06 -18.50 -15.47
C PHE A 552 17.03 -18.58 -16.65
N SER A 553 17.37 -19.80 -17.07
CA SER A 553 18.26 -20.04 -18.20
C SER A 553 17.69 -21.16 -19.08
N PRO A 554 17.73 -21.01 -20.41
CA PRO A 554 17.24 -22.03 -21.32
C PRO A 554 18.12 -23.28 -21.26
N ALA A 555 17.55 -24.40 -20.85
CA ALA A 555 18.16 -25.72 -20.98
C ALA A 555 18.15 -26.19 -22.45
N ILE A 556 17.11 -25.79 -23.19
CA ILE A 556 16.96 -25.98 -24.63
C ILE A 556 16.36 -24.72 -25.26
N ALA A 557 16.43 -24.61 -26.58
CA ALA A 557 15.66 -23.60 -27.30
C ALA A 557 14.15 -23.88 -27.17
N PRO A 558 13.28 -22.85 -27.16
CA PRO A 558 11.82 -23.02 -27.17
C PRO A 558 11.37 -24.01 -28.25
N PRO A 559 10.72 -25.13 -27.88
CA PRO A 559 10.34 -26.17 -28.83
C PRO A 559 9.10 -25.77 -29.64
N TRP A 560 8.90 -26.44 -30.78
CA TRP A 560 7.78 -26.19 -31.70
C TRP A 560 7.71 -24.74 -32.20
N GLN A 561 6.62 -24.05 -31.87
CA GLN A 561 6.39 -22.64 -32.20
C GLN A 561 6.29 -21.78 -30.93
N THR A 562 6.69 -22.32 -29.77
CA THR A 562 6.67 -21.56 -28.52
C THR A 562 7.66 -20.40 -28.61
N ARG A 563 7.32 -19.30 -27.94
CA ARG A 563 8.17 -18.11 -27.85
C ARG A 563 8.21 -17.64 -26.42
N THR A 564 9.34 -17.04 -26.03
CA THR A 564 9.39 -16.33 -24.76
C THR A 564 8.38 -15.18 -24.77
N ASP A 565 7.85 -14.81 -23.61
CA ASP A 565 6.93 -13.67 -23.49
C ASP A 565 7.56 -12.40 -24.12
N PHE A 566 8.87 -12.23 -23.89
CA PHE A 566 9.69 -11.18 -24.47
C PHE A 566 9.61 -11.16 -26.01
N ASP A 567 9.93 -12.27 -26.69
CA ASP A 567 9.90 -12.29 -28.17
C ASP A 567 8.46 -12.13 -28.72
N ALA A 568 7.47 -12.68 -28.03
CA ALA A 568 6.07 -12.52 -28.40
C ALA A 568 5.66 -11.04 -28.38
N PHE A 569 5.91 -10.32 -27.28
CA PHE A 569 5.57 -8.90 -27.18
C PHE A 569 6.41 -8.02 -28.11
N HIS A 570 7.71 -8.30 -28.31
CA HIS A 570 8.50 -7.58 -29.31
C HIS A 570 7.98 -7.80 -30.74
N THR A 571 7.48 -9.01 -31.05
CA THR A 571 6.86 -9.30 -32.35
C THR A 571 5.54 -8.56 -32.52
N LEU A 572 4.70 -8.55 -31.48
CA LEU A 572 3.45 -7.77 -31.45
C LEU A 572 3.73 -6.28 -31.62
N ALA A 573 4.73 -5.73 -30.92
CA ALA A 573 5.11 -4.32 -31.02
C ALA A 573 5.53 -3.93 -32.44
N ARG A 574 6.30 -4.79 -33.15
CA ARG A 574 6.68 -4.57 -34.56
C ARG A 574 5.45 -4.49 -35.46
N ARG A 575 4.56 -5.48 -35.38
CA ARG A 575 3.32 -5.50 -36.19
C ARG A 575 2.38 -4.37 -35.84
N PHE A 576 2.25 -4.07 -34.55
CA PHE A 576 1.47 -2.92 -34.09
C PHE A 576 2.03 -1.63 -34.67
N SER A 577 3.35 -1.40 -34.61
CA SER A 577 3.97 -0.16 -35.13
C SER A 577 3.76 0.02 -36.63
N GLU A 578 3.93 -1.06 -37.41
CA GLU A 578 3.68 -1.08 -38.86
C GLU A 578 2.22 -0.71 -39.20
N LEU A 579 1.26 -1.24 -38.45
CA LEU A 579 -0.16 -1.02 -38.69
C LEU A 579 -0.68 0.30 -38.11
N ALA A 580 -0.19 0.69 -36.94
CA ALA A 580 -0.64 1.87 -36.21
C ALA A 580 -0.03 3.15 -36.75
N GLY A 581 1.20 3.13 -37.27
CA GLY A 581 1.87 4.33 -37.78
C GLY A 581 1.02 5.17 -38.76
N PRO A 582 0.51 4.58 -39.87
CA PRO A 582 -0.35 5.31 -40.81
C PRO A 582 -1.73 5.71 -40.26
N ARG A 583 -2.20 5.08 -39.17
CA ARG A 583 -3.56 5.28 -38.62
C ARG A 583 -3.58 6.24 -37.42
N LEU A 584 -2.60 6.12 -36.54
CA LEU A 584 -2.47 6.84 -35.28
C LEU A 584 -1.31 7.83 -35.30
N GLY A 585 -0.21 7.57 -36.02
CA GLY A 585 0.95 8.47 -36.08
C GLY A 585 1.41 8.95 -34.70
N VAL A 586 1.68 10.25 -34.58
CA VAL A 586 1.96 10.92 -33.30
C VAL A 586 0.66 11.49 -32.72
N ARG A 587 0.43 11.26 -31.41
CA ARG A 587 -0.75 11.75 -30.67
C ARG A 587 -0.35 12.37 -29.33
N ARG A 588 -1.15 13.34 -28.87
CA ARG A 588 -1.08 13.89 -27.51
C ARG A 588 -2.16 13.22 -26.67
N ASP A 589 -1.75 12.34 -25.78
CA ASP A 589 -2.62 11.58 -24.89
C ASP A 589 -2.79 12.30 -23.56
N VAL A 590 -4.02 12.59 -23.14
CA VAL A 590 -4.29 13.15 -21.81
C VAL A 590 -4.41 12.01 -20.80
N VAL A 591 -3.51 11.97 -19.83
CA VAL A 591 -3.46 10.97 -18.75
C VAL A 591 -3.86 11.62 -17.44
N ALA A 592 -4.93 11.13 -16.82
CA ALA A 592 -5.32 11.50 -15.46
C ALA A 592 -4.59 10.62 -14.46
N VAL A 593 -3.63 11.21 -13.75
CA VAL A 593 -2.75 10.52 -12.80
C VAL A 593 -3.30 10.75 -11.40
N PRO A 594 -3.55 9.70 -10.59
CA PRO A 594 -3.91 9.92 -9.20
C PRO A 594 -2.81 10.67 -8.45
N LEU A 595 -3.17 11.23 -7.31
CA LEU A 595 -2.26 11.77 -6.31
C LEU A 595 -1.43 10.61 -5.75
N THR A 596 -0.12 10.67 -5.92
CA THR A 596 0.76 9.53 -5.68
C THR A 596 1.46 9.60 -4.33
N HIS A 597 1.50 8.48 -3.62
CA HIS A 597 2.44 8.29 -2.50
C HIS A 597 3.90 8.33 -2.98
N ASP A 598 4.81 8.56 -2.05
CA ASP A 598 6.21 8.94 -2.18
C ASP A 598 6.45 10.15 -3.10
N THR A 599 5.48 11.07 -3.14
CA THR A 599 5.59 12.36 -3.84
C THR A 599 4.92 13.49 -3.03
N PRO A 600 5.22 14.77 -3.34
CA PRO A 600 4.58 15.90 -2.66
C PRO A 600 3.03 15.91 -2.72
N ASP A 601 2.43 15.13 -3.62
CA ASP A 601 0.97 14.98 -3.72
C ASP A 601 0.31 14.50 -2.40
N GLU A 602 1.05 13.82 -1.52
CA GLU A 602 0.54 13.39 -0.20
C GLU A 602 0.11 14.56 0.70
N LEU A 603 0.61 15.76 0.41
CA LEU A 603 0.25 16.99 1.11
C LEU A 603 -1.05 17.64 0.58
N ALA A 604 -1.76 16.99 -0.34
CA ALA A 604 -2.94 17.58 -1.00
C ALA A 604 -4.15 17.74 -0.08
N THR A 605 -4.35 16.83 0.87
CA THR A 605 -5.57 16.80 1.72
C THR A 605 -5.22 16.97 3.21
N PRO A 606 -5.03 18.21 3.69
CA PRO A 606 -4.74 18.44 5.11
C PRO A 606 -5.86 17.90 6.00
N HIS A 607 -5.48 17.30 7.12
CA HIS A 607 -6.36 16.62 8.10
C HIS A 607 -7.20 15.46 7.55
N GLY A 608 -6.91 15.00 6.32
CA GLY A 608 -7.74 14.01 5.64
C GLY A 608 -9.20 14.47 5.47
N ARG A 609 -9.46 15.78 5.41
CA ARG A 609 -10.80 16.33 5.19
C ARG A 609 -11.22 16.20 3.74
N VAL A 610 -12.22 15.36 3.48
CA VAL A 610 -12.78 15.14 2.15
C VAL A 610 -13.65 16.33 1.75
N ARG A 611 -13.40 16.91 0.57
CA ARG A 611 -14.23 17.95 -0.06
C ARG A 611 -14.41 17.62 -1.54
N ASP A 612 -15.62 17.28 -1.95
CA ASP A 612 -15.94 16.88 -3.32
C ASP A 612 -16.26 18.08 -4.21
N TRP A 613 -15.43 18.31 -5.23
CA TRP A 613 -15.63 19.41 -6.17
C TRP A 613 -16.91 19.24 -7.01
N LYS A 614 -17.37 18.01 -7.25
CA LYS A 614 -18.61 17.75 -8.00
C LYS A 614 -19.84 18.12 -7.17
N ALA A 615 -19.74 18.07 -5.85
CA ALA A 615 -20.77 18.54 -4.93
C ALA A 615 -20.67 20.05 -4.63
N GLY A 616 -19.70 20.77 -5.22
CA GLY A 616 -19.49 22.20 -4.99
C GLY A 616 -18.76 22.53 -3.68
N GLU A 617 -18.14 21.54 -3.02
CA GLU A 617 -17.46 21.72 -1.72
C GLU A 617 -16.04 22.31 -1.86
N CYS A 618 -15.46 22.24 -3.07
CA CYS A 618 -14.21 22.89 -3.44
C CYS A 618 -14.10 23.08 -4.97
N ALA A 619 -13.05 23.76 -5.45
CA ALA A 619 -12.76 23.86 -6.87
C ALA A 619 -12.03 22.59 -7.38
N PRO A 620 -12.26 22.14 -8.62
CA PRO A 620 -11.49 21.05 -9.24
C PRO A 620 -10.11 21.56 -9.71
N VAL A 621 -9.08 21.32 -8.89
CA VAL A 621 -7.71 21.76 -9.15
C VAL A 621 -6.85 20.52 -9.44
N PRO A 622 -6.39 20.34 -10.71
CA PRO A 622 -5.55 19.20 -11.09
C PRO A 622 -4.33 19.05 -10.17
N GLY A 623 -4.16 17.86 -9.60
CA GLY A 623 -3.05 17.56 -8.69
C GLY A 623 -3.26 18.00 -7.23
N VAL A 624 -4.44 18.51 -6.88
CA VAL A 624 -4.78 18.86 -5.49
C VAL A 624 -6.11 18.24 -5.08
N THR A 625 -7.20 18.57 -5.77
CA THR A 625 -8.57 18.08 -5.46
C THR A 625 -9.11 17.14 -6.53
N MET A 626 -8.32 16.87 -7.57
CA MET A 626 -8.61 15.93 -8.64
C MET A 626 -7.29 15.35 -9.19
N PRO A 627 -7.30 14.33 -10.09
CA PRO A 627 -6.07 13.80 -10.68
C PRO A 627 -5.21 14.87 -11.35
N LYS A 628 -3.89 14.68 -11.38
CA LYS A 628 -3.00 15.45 -12.26
C LYS A 628 -3.38 15.15 -13.71
N LEU A 629 -3.38 16.17 -14.56
CA LEU A 629 -3.68 16.02 -15.98
C LEU A 629 -2.39 16.20 -16.80
N VAL A 630 -1.80 15.09 -17.23
CA VAL A 630 -0.52 15.09 -17.94
C VAL A 630 -0.72 14.78 -19.41
N VAL A 631 -0.18 15.62 -20.29
CA VAL A 631 -0.17 15.37 -21.73
C VAL A 631 1.08 14.57 -22.08
N VAL A 632 0.89 13.33 -22.57
CA VAL A 632 1.96 12.43 -23.00
C VAL A 632 1.96 12.33 -24.52
N GLU A 633 3.07 12.69 -25.16
CA GLU A 633 3.22 12.49 -26.60
C GLU A 633 3.55 11.02 -26.91
N ARG A 634 2.76 10.41 -27.80
CA ARG A 634 2.89 9.02 -28.24
C ARG A 634 3.08 8.94 -29.74
N ASP A 635 4.28 8.54 -30.15
CA ASP A 635 4.55 8.09 -31.50
C ASP A 635 4.27 6.59 -31.62
N TYR A 636 3.12 6.25 -32.22
CA TYR A 636 2.67 4.88 -32.40
C TYR A 636 3.46 4.11 -33.48
N ALA A 637 4.14 4.81 -34.40
CA ALA A 637 5.03 4.18 -35.38
C ALA A 637 6.37 3.76 -34.75
N ALA A 638 6.75 4.38 -33.63
CA ALA A 638 8.03 4.16 -32.97
C ALA A 638 7.99 3.10 -31.86
N ILE A 639 6.84 2.49 -31.53
CA ILE A 639 6.71 1.61 -30.34
C ILE A 639 7.72 0.46 -30.36
N ALA A 640 7.87 -0.23 -31.50
CA ALA A 640 8.82 -1.33 -31.61
C ALA A 640 10.28 -0.88 -31.45
N ALA A 641 10.61 0.32 -31.95
CA ALA A 641 11.94 0.90 -31.84
C ALA A 641 12.24 1.30 -30.39
N LYS A 642 11.27 1.94 -29.73
CA LYS A 642 11.36 2.33 -28.32
C LYS A 642 11.46 1.10 -27.41
N MET A 643 10.61 0.09 -27.58
CA MET A 643 10.69 -1.16 -26.81
C MET A 643 12.05 -1.88 -26.96
N ALA A 644 12.70 -1.72 -28.12
CA ALA A 644 13.98 -2.35 -28.42
C ALA A 644 15.22 -1.54 -27.97
N THR A 645 15.05 -0.39 -27.30
CA THR A 645 16.16 0.48 -26.89
C THR A 645 15.87 1.19 -25.56
N LEU A 646 16.92 1.50 -24.80
CA LEU A 646 16.79 2.26 -23.55
C LEU A 646 16.52 3.75 -23.86
N GLY A 647 15.43 4.28 -23.37
CA GLY A 647 14.97 5.63 -23.69
C GLY A 647 15.79 6.77 -23.09
N PRO A 648 15.70 7.98 -23.68
CA PRO A 648 16.53 9.13 -23.32
C PRO A 648 16.10 9.86 -22.06
N LEU A 649 14.92 9.59 -21.49
CA LEU A 649 14.49 10.28 -20.26
C LEU A 649 15.41 9.94 -19.08
N LEU A 650 16.09 8.80 -19.11
CA LEU A 650 17.05 8.44 -18.06
C LEU A 650 18.26 9.39 -18.01
N ASP A 651 18.60 10.03 -19.13
CA ASP A 651 19.75 10.95 -19.20
C ASP A 651 19.48 12.29 -18.50
N THR A 652 18.20 12.65 -18.33
CA THR A 652 17.77 13.97 -17.83
C THR A 652 16.94 13.89 -16.56
N MET A 653 16.11 12.85 -16.44
CA MET A 653 15.22 12.64 -15.30
C MET A 653 15.66 11.50 -14.38
N GLY A 654 16.73 10.77 -14.74
CA GLY A 654 17.23 9.65 -13.95
C GLY A 654 16.20 8.52 -13.78
N THR A 655 16.34 7.77 -12.69
CA THR A 655 15.34 6.77 -12.25
C THR A 655 14.80 7.15 -10.88
N THR A 656 13.51 6.93 -10.61
CA THR A 656 12.90 7.31 -9.31
C THR A 656 12.16 6.14 -8.67
N THR A 657 12.43 5.88 -7.39
CA THR A 657 11.73 4.90 -6.55
C THR A 657 11.66 5.44 -5.12
N LYS A 658 10.51 5.33 -4.46
CA LYS A 658 10.31 5.76 -3.05
C LYS A 658 10.83 7.17 -2.75
N GLY A 659 10.47 8.14 -3.59
CA GLY A 659 10.87 9.54 -3.44
C GLY A 659 12.34 9.85 -3.73
N ILE A 660 13.18 8.84 -4.01
CA ILE A 660 14.60 9.00 -4.31
C ILE A 660 14.81 8.93 -5.81
N THR A 661 15.46 9.96 -6.37
CA THR A 661 15.86 10.00 -7.78
C THR A 661 17.36 9.76 -7.93
N TYR A 662 17.71 8.77 -8.74
CA TYR A 662 19.07 8.33 -9.04
C TYR A 662 19.54 8.90 -10.37
N ASP A 663 20.75 9.44 -10.38
CA ASP A 663 21.47 9.72 -11.63
C ASP A 663 22.11 8.42 -12.12
N VAL A 664 21.78 8.04 -13.36
CA VAL A 664 22.13 6.74 -13.96
C VAL A 664 22.98 6.87 -15.23
N GLY A 665 23.63 8.02 -15.43
CA GLY A 665 24.40 8.28 -16.66
C GLY A 665 25.52 7.27 -16.90
N GLU A 666 26.20 6.86 -15.83
CA GLU A 666 27.25 5.82 -15.89
C GLU A 666 26.70 4.45 -16.31
N GLU A 667 25.51 4.08 -15.80
CA GLU A 667 24.83 2.83 -16.11
C GLU A 667 24.30 2.83 -17.54
N VAL A 668 23.74 3.94 -18.02
CA VAL A 668 23.33 4.08 -19.43
C VAL A 668 24.54 3.89 -20.35
N ALA A 669 25.67 4.54 -20.04
CA ALA A 669 26.91 4.37 -20.83
C ALA A 669 27.46 2.94 -20.76
N LEU A 670 27.40 2.31 -19.58
CA LEU A 670 27.79 0.91 -19.37
C LEU A 670 26.91 -0.03 -20.21
N LEU A 671 25.59 0.13 -20.16
CA LEU A 671 24.64 -0.65 -20.97
C LEU A 671 24.90 -0.48 -22.46
N GLY A 672 25.25 0.72 -22.93
CA GLY A 672 25.66 0.94 -24.32
C GLY A 672 26.89 0.13 -24.73
N ARG A 673 27.86 -0.08 -23.82
CA ARG A 673 29.04 -0.93 -24.07
C ARG A 673 28.70 -2.42 -24.06
N LEU A 674 27.80 -2.84 -23.17
CA LEU A 674 27.47 -4.25 -22.94
C LEU A 674 26.48 -4.80 -23.95
N ASN A 675 25.39 -4.06 -24.17
CA ASN A 675 24.31 -4.47 -25.05
C ASN A 675 24.54 -4.03 -26.49
N GLY A 676 25.48 -3.11 -26.71
CA GLY A 676 25.63 -2.35 -27.93
C GLY A 676 24.64 -1.17 -27.99
N VAL A 677 24.77 -0.35 -29.03
CA VAL A 677 23.89 0.79 -29.29
C VAL A 677 23.19 0.64 -30.64
N ALA A 678 22.03 1.28 -30.79
CA ALA A 678 21.28 1.22 -32.04
C ALA A 678 21.92 2.07 -33.14
N HIS A 679 22.03 1.49 -34.35
CA HIS A 679 22.48 2.17 -35.56
C HIS A 679 21.40 2.19 -36.63
N ALA A 680 21.45 3.18 -37.54
CA ALA A 680 20.45 3.33 -38.60
C ALA A 680 20.35 2.05 -39.46
N GLY A 681 19.12 1.57 -39.67
CA GLY A 681 18.86 0.34 -40.44
C GLY A 681 19.05 -0.97 -39.65
N GLN A 682 19.42 -0.92 -38.37
CA GLN A 682 19.57 -2.10 -37.51
C GLN A 682 18.22 -2.58 -36.94
N GLY A 683 17.40 -3.22 -37.78
CA GLY A 683 16.11 -3.78 -37.38
C GLY A 683 15.20 -2.74 -36.68
N PRO A 684 14.32 -3.16 -35.75
CA PRO A 684 13.44 -2.23 -35.04
C PRO A 684 14.20 -1.16 -34.25
N ALA A 685 15.28 -1.54 -33.56
CA ALA A 685 16.07 -0.61 -32.75
C ALA A 685 16.67 0.54 -33.57
N GLY A 686 17.04 0.28 -34.83
CA GLY A 686 17.60 1.26 -35.77
C GLY A 686 16.59 1.93 -36.70
N SER A 687 15.28 1.73 -36.47
CA SER A 687 14.22 2.18 -37.39
C SER A 687 13.69 3.58 -37.11
N HIS A 688 14.08 4.20 -35.99
CA HIS A 688 13.59 5.51 -35.59
C HIS A 688 14.76 6.45 -35.19
N PRO A 689 14.78 7.73 -35.61
CA PRO A 689 15.90 8.62 -35.30
C PRO A 689 16.18 8.81 -33.80
N ALA A 690 15.12 8.87 -32.98
CA ALA A 690 15.25 9.07 -31.53
C ALA A 690 15.93 7.90 -30.79
N THR A 691 16.04 6.73 -31.41
CA THR A 691 16.66 5.54 -30.80
C THR A 691 18.14 5.40 -31.15
N LEU A 692 18.64 6.14 -32.15
CA LEU A 692 20.02 6.00 -32.60
C LEU A 692 21.01 6.39 -31.49
N GLY A 693 22.02 5.55 -31.28
CA GLY A 693 22.99 5.71 -30.20
C GLY A 693 22.49 5.29 -28.81
N ARG A 694 21.21 4.90 -28.67
CA ARG A 694 20.68 4.38 -27.40
C ARG A 694 21.10 2.93 -27.16
N PRO A 695 21.33 2.52 -25.89
CA PRO A 695 21.60 1.12 -25.54
C PRO A 695 20.52 0.17 -26.06
N LEU A 696 20.92 -0.99 -26.59
CA LEU A 696 20.00 -1.99 -27.12
C LEU A 696 19.27 -2.75 -26.00
N LEU A 697 17.99 -3.01 -26.21
CA LEU A 697 17.12 -3.90 -25.42
C LEU A 697 16.46 -4.96 -26.34
N THR A 698 17.16 -5.39 -27.39
CA THR A 698 16.64 -6.31 -28.41
C THR A 698 16.62 -7.78 -27.99
N ARG A 699 17.19 -8.13 -26.84
CA ARG A 699 17.25 -9.49 -26.28
C ARG A 699 16.79 -9.46 -24.83
N ASP A 700 16.18 -10.53 -24.35
CA ASP A 700 15.80 -10.71 -22.95
C ASP A 700 17.00 -10.52 -21.99
N VAL A 701 18.17 -11.05 -22.34
CA VAL A 701 19.41 -10.82 -21.59
C VAL A 701 19.83 -9.35 -21.51
N HIS A 702 19.54 -8.53 -22.54
CA HIS A 702 19.83 -7.08 -22.48
C HIS A 702 18.96 -6.38 -21.43
N VAL A 703 17.71 -6.82 -21.31
CA VAL A 703 16.77 -6.31 -20.32
C VAL A 703 17.17 -6.76 -18.92
N CYS A 704 17.56 -8.03 -18.73
CA CYS A 704 18.10 -8.49 -17.45
C CYS A 704 19.28 -7.62 -17.00
N GLU A 705 20.21 -7.31 -17.91
CA GLU A 705 21.34 -6.44 -17.60
C GLU A 705 20.91 -4.99 -17.29
N ALA A 706 19.89 -4.47 -17.97
CA ALA A 706 19.32 -3.15 -17.66
C ALA A 706 18.68 -3.10 -16.28
N ILE A 707 17.87 -4.10 -15.93
CA ILE A 707 17.22 -4.22 -14.61
C ILE A 707 18.27 -4.25 -13.50
N LEU A 708 19.30 -5.11 -13.65
CA LEU A 708 20.37 -5.22 -12.65
C LEU A 708 21.23 -3.95 -12.54
N SER A 709 21.52 -3.31 -13.67
CA SER A 709 22.38 -2.12 -13.68
C SER A 709 21.69 -0.90 -13.07
N LEU A 710 20.37 -0.77 -13.25
CA LEU A 710 19.58 0.42 -12.87
C LEU A 710 18.94 0.33 -11.47
N SER A 711 19.30 -0.64 -10.63
CA SER A 711 18.75 -0.77 -9.28
C SER A 711 19.83 -0.77 -8.20
N GLY A 712 19.57 -0.08 -7.09
CA GLY A 712 20.48 -0.03 -5.94
C GLY A 712 20.73 -1.40 -5.32
N THR A 713 19.75 -2.30 -5.31
CA THR A 713 19.94 -3.66 -4.76
C THR A 713 20.95 -4.52 -5.52
N THR A 714 21.34 -4.13 -6.73
CA THR A 714 22.24 -4.90 -7.61
C THR A 714 23.40 -4.07 -8.16
N ASN A 715 23.39 -2.76 -7.90
CA ASN A 715 24.45 -1.82 -8.26
C ASN A 715 24.82 -0.98 -7.02
N GLY A 716 25.99 -1.26 -6.45
CA GLY A 716 26.44 -0.61 -5.22
C GLY A 716 26.63 0.90 -5.32
N ARG A 717 26.97 1.44 -6.49
CA ARG A 717 27.09 2.90 -6.65
C ARG A 717 25.72 3.57 -6.57
N LEU A 718 24.70 2.95 -7.15
CA LEU A 718 23.32 3.43 -7.01
C LEU A 718 22.82 3.27 -5.57
N ALA A 719 23.14 2.17 -4.88
CA ALA A 719 22.83 2.04 -3.46
C ALA A 719 23.43 3.18 -2.62
N THR A 720 24.73 3.43 -2.77
CA THR A 720 25.46 4.49 -2.05
C THR A 720 24.93 5.88 -2.42
N GLN A 721 24.70 6.17 -3.71
CA GLN A 721 24.09 7.43 -4.18
C GLN A 721 22.69 7.64 -3.59
N GLY A 722 21.89 6.58 -3.55
CA GLY A 722 20.54 6.60 -2.98
C GLY A 722 20.57 6.96 -1.51
N PHE A 723 21.45 6.32 -0.73
CA PHE A 723 21.61 6.68 0.68
C PHE A 723 22.10 8.11 0.85
N HIS A 724 23.12 8.58 0.12
CA HIS A 724 23.51 10.01 0.18
C HIS A 724 22.38 10.99 -0.17
N THR A 725 21.45 10.58 -1.04
CA THR A 725 20.26 11.38 -1.33
C THR A 725 19.30 11.38 -0.15
N LEU A 726 19.05 10.22 0.45
CA LEU A 726 18.24 10.08 1.65
C LEU A 726 18.83 10.83 2.85
N GLU A 727 20.15 10.74 3.09
CA GLU A 727 20.88 11.46 4.15
C GLU A 727 20.66 12.97 4.10
N ARG A 728 20.54 13.56 2.91
CA ARG A 728 20.24 15.01 2.78
C ARG A 728 18.84 15.34 3.28
N ARG A 729 17.88 14.42 3.13
CA ARG A 729 16.52 14.60 3.61
C ARG A 729 16.39 14.30 5.10
N THR A 730 17.03 13.23 5.57
CA THR A 730 16.91 12.76 6.94
C THR A 730 17.89 13.45 7.88
N GLY A 731 19.03 13.94 7.41
CA GLY A 731 20.10 14.49 8.25
C GLY A 731 20.92 13.43 9.00
N THR A 732 20.61 12.15 8.79
CA THR A 732 21.24 11.01 9.45
C THR A 732 22.18 10.32 8.46
N VAL A 733 23.38 9.92 8.90
CA VAL A 733 24.35 9.17 8.10
C VAL A 733 23.85 7.73 7.88
N MET A 734 23.83 7.28 6.63
CA MET A 734 23.30 5.98 6.18
C MET A 734 24.07 5.37 4.99
N ALA A 735 24.91 6.14 4.30
CA ALA A 735 25.62 5.65 3.10
C ALA A 735 26.67 4.58 3.43
N ASP A 736 27.11 4.50 4.68
CA ASP A 736 27.95 3.44 5.21
C ASP A 736 27.32 2.04 5.07
N LEU A 737 25.98 1.95 5.07
CA LEU A 737 25.25 0.70 4.84
C LEU A 737 25.51 0.06 3.47
N ALA A 738 25.96 0.83 2.48
CA ALA A 738 26.29 0.35 1.13
C ALA A 738 27.74 0.61 0.70
N ALA A 739 28.51 1.40 1.46
CA ALA A 739 29.84 1.87 1.07
C ALA A 739 30.83 0.73 0.75
N GLU A 740 30.87 -0.33 1.55
CA GLU A 740 31.75 -1.49 1.30
C GLU A 740 31.42 -2.24 0.00
N HIS A 741 30.20 -2.04 -0.52
CA HIS A 741 29.72 -2.64 -1.76
C HIS A 741 29.65 -1.65 -2.91
N GLU A 742 30.13 -0.41 -2.77
CA GLU A 742 29.99 0.64 -3.79
C GLU A 742 30.55 0.21 -5.16
N GLY A 743 31.63 -0.58 -5.18
CA GLY A 743 32.22 -1.13 -6.42
C GLY A 743 31.49 -2.34 -7.00
N LYS A 744 30.55 -2.96 -6.27
CA LYS A 744 29.85 -4.19 -6.69
C LYS A 744 28.83 -3.89 -7.78
N ARG A 745 28.87 -4.67 -8.86
CA ARG A 745 27.92 -4.65 -9.97
C ARG A 745 27.48 -6.08 -10.25
N VAL A 746 26.25 -6.42 -9.92
CA VAL A 746 25.68 -7.73 -10.25
C VAL A 746 25.39 -7.77 -11.74
N ARG A 747 25.92 -8.78 -12.43
CA ARG A 747 25.69 -9.04 -13.86
C ARG A 747 24.76 -10.22 -14.04
N PHE A 748 24.08 -10.28 -15.19
CA PHE A 748 23.22 -11.43 -15.49
C PHE A 748 24.02 -12.74 -15.46
N ALA A 749 25.24 -12.74 -16.01
CA ALA A 749 26.14 -13.90 -15.99
C ALA A 749 26.48 -14.37 -14.56
N ASP A 750 26.60 -13.45 -13.59
CA ASP A 750 26.86 -13.81 -12.19
C ASP A 750 25.69 -14.62 -11.64
N THR A 751 24.45 -14.17 -11.91
CA THR A 751 23.21 -14.84 -11.48
C THR A 751 22.96 -16.19 -12.18
N GLN A 752 23.65 -16.46 -13.29
CA GLN A 752 23.63 -17.77 -13.96
C GLN A 752 24.68 -18.72 -13.37
N ALA A 753 25.83 -18.18 -12.94
CA ALA A 753 26.87 -18.96 -12.30
C ALA A 753 26.45 -19.41 -10.89
N ALA A 754 25.84 -18.52 -10.12
CA ALA A 754 25.26 -18.81 -8.80
C ALA A 754 24.23 -17.74 -8.39
N PRO A 755 23.29 -18.06 -7.49
CA PRO A 755 22.54 -17.05 -6.74
C PRO A 755 23.42 -15.93 -6.18
N VAL A 756 23.07 -14.67 -6.43
CA VAL A 756 23.85 -13.52 -5.96
C VAL A 756 23.08 -12.75 -4.89
N THR A 757 23.68 -12.54 -3.72
CA THR A 757 23.09 -11.72 -2.66
C THR A 757 22.97 -10.26 -3.12
N VAL A 758 21.81 -9.66 -2.87
CA VAL A 758 21.57 -8.22 -3.08
C VAL A 758 22.43 -7.34 -2.19
N ILE A 759 22.36 -6.04 -2.43
CA ILE A 759 23.03 -4.98 -1.68
C ILE A 759 21.97 -4.25 -0.85
N THR A 760 22.30 -3.88 0.39
CA THR A 760 21.48 -2.97 1.19
C THR A 760 21.23 -1.68 0.41
N SER A 761 19.97 -1.25 0.31
CA SER A 761 19.56 -0.14 -0.54
C SER A 761 18.36 0.56 0.06
N PRO A 762 18.23 1.90 -0.08
CA PRO A 762 17.05 2.62 0.42
C PRO A 762 15.76 2.29 -0.36
N GLU A 763 15.85 1.45 -1.39
CA GLU A 763 14.68 0.80 -2.00
C GLU A 763 13.91 -0.08 -0.97
N TRP A 764 14.57 -0.53 0.10
CA TRP A 764 14.01 -1.37 1.16
C TRP A 764 14.41 -0.88 2.55
N SER A 765 13.75 -1.41 3.59
CA SER A 765 13.95 -1.02 4.99
C SER A 765 14.80 -2.01 5.80
N GLY A 766 15.25 -3.12 5.21
CA GLY A 766 16.11 -4.12 5.86
C GLY A 766 17.57 -3.96 5.45
N SER A 767 18.47 -4.42 6.33
CA SER A 767 19.90 -4.55 6.00
C SER A 767 20.24 -5.96 5.54
N GLU A 768 21.13 -6.05 4.55
CA GLU A 768 21.74 -7.29 4.08
C GLU A 768 23.12 -7.53 4.74
N SER A 769 23.54 -6.65 5.66
CA SER A 769 24.75 -6.76 6.47
C SER A 769 24.42 -7.02 7.96
N GLY A 770 25.20 -7.89 8.62
CA GLY A 770 25.09 -8.13 10.06
C GLY A 770 23.89 -8.94 10.53
N GLY A 771 23.22 -9.67 9.63
CA GLY A 771 22.09 -10.57 9.91
C GLY A 771 22.46 -11.81 10.71
#